data_AF-A0AA43L959-F1
#
_entry.id   AF-A0AA43L959-F1
#
_cell.length_a   1.000
_cell.length_b   1.000
_cell.length_c   1.000
_cell.angle_alpha   90.00
_cell.angle_beta   90.00
_cell.angle_gamma   90.00
#
_symmetry.space_group_name_H-M   'P 1'
#
loop_
_entity.id
_entity.type
_entity.pdbx_description
1 polymer ?
#
loop_
_entity_poly.entity_id
_entity_poly.type
_entity_poly.pdbx_seq_one_letter_code
_entity_poly.pdbx_strand_id
1 'polypeptide(L)'
;MSNGESMVQQESAHVIKGAHTQKYVFRIAKNKITPEGNISRHNNQTRKIWSYLKNKGWDYFGSVRDWTAVFGCQTHYLVIHHFITDKPINDLMGSPELSLRWQDLLLYEEQLPVAALAYGLEEVFKMNCMIPVQSFTDAYKQEACIGRISERLISPKHKLKLWFQNDDFSLLVEIYFGKQPYPPYGIYKPMEWPNLNPVTKYEKLNLFEIEPFINESAIKSDSKGEFMGIEEDVPDCLLQDTISSIKQVFEDNPIVVIAFSGGKDSSVLLQLSVEFVLKNPEYQDKLFIVSASTGIENPIIETHLRSVRNAIIKTLNKRFVNGFSEDRFVIVEPDIDERFLVCIFGKSYQPPSVFYKWCISRLKIMPARKDLLRFSKEKIICQLLGVRSMESSARSRSVESHFGVDFYGEHVVQNIRTAAPIRAWSATDIATYLVRYSSPWSEEYSNRRLIDIYGFASGAMECPIGAMITNENDAIKGCGGSSARFGCVFCSVVKEDNSLKNLVNVYPDELGGFYQMRGYLKATQDLRYGGFTGYQRKRRFATFEPGFGDLTVDHRALLFEHWKRLDLPMLEEEILAISRMVKEREVSEGNPISERFWKALYALLPVHPGPYSGAMFDPLWEPAYLLDAKGGKVFQDTVGIDRYTQEDRDWIARHNRVCDEVRSLVKGQLVFIRLNGYTIEGEFDGLLRDVHQRLHCLSIRRFAYRKDINLSEWKVNEDSYEIPLAYIHELLIITERTIERQQFQYQLISNEINQLTFEF
;
A
#
# COMPACT_ATOMS: atom_id res chain seq x y z
N MET A 1 23.47 -10.81 63.71
CA MET A 1 24.08 -10.10 62.58
C MET A 1 22.97 -9.83 61.57
N SER A 2 22.01 -8.96 61.94
CA SER A 2 21.81 -7.58 61.42
C SER A 2 21.57 -7.58 59.90
N ASN A 3 20.30 -7.71 59.47
CA ASN A 3 19.36 -6.62 59.16
C ASN A 3 19.92 -5.59 58.15
N GLY A 4 19.42 -5.66 56.91
CA GLY A 4 19.55 -4.62 55.90
C GLY A 4 18.23 -3.88 55.75
N GLU A 5 18.13 -2.72 56.38
CA GLU A 5 17.16 -1.66 56.07
C GLU A 5 17.90 -0.32 55.95
N SER A 6 17.54 0.41 54.89
CA SER A 6 17.51 1.88 54.68
C SER A 6 18.51 2.82 55.37
N MET A 7 19.13 3.70 54.55
CA MET A 7 19.15 5.18 54.68
C MET A 7 20.15 5.72 53.61
N VAL A 8 19.73 6.50 52.62
CA VAL A 8 19.58 7.98 52.64
C VAL A 8 20.82 8.73 53.14
N GLN A 9 21.56 9.34 52.21
CA GLN A 9 22.40 10.55 52.31
C GLN A 9 22.43 11.13 50.87
N GLN A 10 21.87 12.30 50.49
CA GLN A 10 22.17 13.71 50.88
C GLN A 10 23.69 13.93 50.95
N GLU A 11 24.38 14.78 50.18
CA GLU A 11 24.18 16.07 49.51
C GLU A 11 25.16 16.11 48.29
N SER A 12 25.15 17.03 47.32
CA SER A 12 25.31 18.48 47.47
C SER A 12 25.10 19.17 46.12
N ALA A 13 24.29 20.24 46.15
CA ALA A 13 24.08 21.15 45.04
C ALA A 13 25.27 22.11 44.90
N HIS A 14 25.92 22.12 43.73
CA HIS A 14 26.68 23.28 43.27
C HIS A 14 25.82 24.07 42.29
N VAL A 15 25.46 25.28 42.72
CA VAL A 15 24.82 26.30 41.89
C VAL A 15 25.89 26.93 40.99
N ILE A 16 25.76 26.76 39.69
CA ILE A 16 26.35 27.66 38.70
C ILE A 16 25.19 28.25 37.90
N LYS A 17 25.05 29.57 38.00
CA LYS A 17 24.07 30.40 37.31
C LYS A 17 24.36 30.44 35.81
N GLY A 18 23.30 30.43 35.00
CA GLY A 18 23.31 31.04 33.67
C GLY A 18 23.53 30.08 32.49
N ALA A 19 22.48 29.36 32.11
CA ALA A 19 22.13 29.01 30.73
C ALA A 19 20.86 28.13 30.79
N HIS A 20 19.82 28.49 30.05
CA HIS A 20 18.65 27.63 29.85
C HIS A 20 19.05 26.41 28.99
N THR A 21 19.78 25.46 29.56
CA THR A 21 19.91 24.12 28.96
C THR A 21 18.64 23.34 29.25
N GLN A 22 17.71 23.30 28.28
CA GLN A 22 16.68 22.25 28.27
C GLN A 22 17.40 20.91 28.11
N LYS A 23 17.62 20.20 29.22
CA LYS A 23 18.02 18.78 29.18
C LYS A 23 16.82 18.00 28.64
N TYR A 24 16.86 17.67 27.35
CA TYR A 24 15.98 16.67 26.79
C TYR A 24 16.37 15.30 27.35
N VAL A 25 15.61 14.82 28.32
CA VAL A 25 15.60 13.40 28.64
C VAL A 25 14.70 12.74 27.60
N PHE A 26 15.28 12.00 26.67
CA PHE A 26 14.52 11.09 25.81
C PHE A 26 13.85 10.05 26.71
N ARG A 27 12.58 10.27 27.06
CA ARG A 27 11.74 9.18 27.54
C ARG A 27 11.47 8.30 26.34
N ILE A 28 11.86 7.03 26.43
CA ILE A 28 11.31 5.99 25.56
C ILE A 28 9.79 6.13 25.70
N ALA A 29 9.12 6.59 24.64
CA ALA A 29 7.67 6.46 24.57
C ALA A 29 7.38 4.97 24.58
N LYS A 30 7.01 4.45 25.75
CA LYS A 30 6.34 3.16 25.83
C LYS A 30 5.04 3.38 25.07
N ASN A 31 5.01 3.06 23.77
CA ASN A 31 3.78 2.73 23.05
C ASN A 31 3.19 1.43 23.63
N LYS A 32 3.17 1.27 24.96
CA LYS A 32 2.34 0.29 25.61
C LYS A 32 0.97 0.91 25.66
N ILE A 33 0.08 0.43 24.79
CA ILE A 33 -1.33 0.43 25.13
C ILE A 33 -1.39 -0.16 26.53
N THR A 34 -1.73 0.65 27.50
CA THR A 34 -1.89 0.18 28.87
C THR A 34 -3.36 -0.16 28.98
N PRO A 35 -3.72 -1.43 29.18
CA PRO A 35 -5.11 -1.80 29.33
C PRO A 35 -5.72 -1.04 30.51
N GLU A 36 -6.87 -0.43 30.30
CA GLU A 36 -7.59 0.34 31.32
C GLU A 36 -8.94 -0.33 31.63
N GLY A 37 -9.42 -0.15 32.86
CA GLY A 37 -10.79 -0.53 33.26
C GLY A 37 -11.84 0.51 32.93
N ASN A 38 -11.65 1.31 31.86
CA ASN A 38 -12.54 2.42 31.51
C ASN A 38 -13.67 1.96 30.57
N ILE A 39 -14.91 2.02 31.03
CA ILE A 39 -16.13 1.68 30.27
C ILE A 39 -16.92 2.95 29.85
N SER A 40 -16.37 4.14 30.00
CA SER A 40 -17.13 5.41 29.83
C SER A 40 -17.82 5.54 28.47
N ARG A 41 -17.26 4.96 27.41
CA ARG A 41 -17.84 4.95 26.06
C ARG A 41 -18.66 3.71 25.70
N HIS A 42 -18.62 2.65 26.50
CA HIS A 42 -19.42 1.48 26.16
C HIS A 42 -20.86 1.65 26.66
N ASN A 43 -21.81 1.33 25.78
CA ASN A 43 -23.24 1.49 26.04
C ASN A 43 -23.76 0.43 27.04
N ASN A 44 -25.04 0.53 27.41
CA ASN A 44 -25.67 -0.43 28.32
C ASN A 44 -25.68 -1.88 27.77
N GLN A 45 -25.63 -2.09 26.45
CA GLN A 45 -25.63 -3.43 25.85
C GLN A 45 -24.30 -4.14 26.05
N THR A 46 -23.18 -3.43 25.86
CA THR A 46 -21.85 -3.91 26.29
C THR A 46 -21.90 -4.37 27.74
N ARG A 47 -22.40 -3.55 28.67
CA ARG A 47 -22.39 -3.93 30.09
C ARG A 47 -23.13 -5.25 30.34
N LYS A 48 -24.20 -5.52 29.60
CA LYS A 48 -24.93 -6.80 29.64
C LYS A 48 -24.08 -7.96 29.12
N ILE A 49 -23.37 -7.79 27.99
CA ILE A 49 -22.44 -8.81 27.46
C ILE A 49 -21.32 -9.10 28.46
N TRP A 50 -20.70 -8.06 29.04
CA TRP A 50 -19.64 -8.23 30.05
C TRP A 50 -20.19 -8.89 31.33
N SER A 51 -21.41 -8.54 31.75
CA SER A 51 -22.07 -9.20 32.89
C SER A 51 -22.35 -10.67 32.59
N TYR A 52 -22.76 -10.98 31.36
CA TYR A 52 -22.96 -12.35 30.90
C TYR A 52 -21.64 -13.14 30.95
N LEU A 53 -20.54 -12.59 30.42
CA LEU A 53 -19.21 -13.21 30.48
C LEU A 53 -18.72 -13.42 31.91
N LYS A 54 -18.87 -12.41 32.78
CA LYS A 54 -18.51 -12.48 34.20
C LYS A 54 -19.27 -13.61 34.90
N ASN A 55 -20.57 -13.72 34.67
CA ASN A 55 -21.42 -14.76 35.26
C ASN A 55 -21.09 -16.16 34.72
N LYS A 56 -20.52 -16.25 33.52
CA LYS A 56 -20.06 -17.51 32.90
C LYS A 56 -18.61 -17.86 33.25
N GLY A 57 -17.97 -17.12 34.16
CA GLY A 57 -16.64 -17.46 34.68
C GLY A 57 -15.47 -17.06 33.77
N TRP A 58 -15.66 -16.06 32.91
CA TRP A 58 -14.55 -15.49 32.15
C TRP A 58 -13.68 -14.57 33.02
N ASP A 59 -12.39 -14.52 32.74
CA ASP A 59 -11.46 -13.55 33.29
C ASP A 59 -11.37 -12.33 32.37
N TYR A 60 -11.43 -11.13 32.96
CA TYR A 60 -11.24 -9.88 32.22
C TYR A 60 -9.76 -9.51 32.22
N PHE A 61 -9.20 -9.25 31.04
CA PHE A 61 -7.79 -8.87 30.88
C PHE A 61 -7.58 -7.37 30.65
N GLY A 62 -8.64 -6.64 30.29
CA GLY A 62 -8.58 -5.20 30.06
C GLY A 62 -9.16 -4.77 28.72
N SER A 63 -9.39 -3.46 28.59
CA SER A 63 -9.78 -2.82 27.33
C SER A 63 -8.55 -2.21 26.65
N VAL A 64 -8.26 -2.66 25.43
CA VAL A 64 -7.17 -2.16 24.57
C VAL A 64 -7.52 -0.78 24.02
N ARG A 65 -8.80 -0.61 23.69
CA ARG A 65 -9.45 0.62 23.21
C ARG A 65 -10.85 0.69 23.80
N ASP A 66 -11.50 1.83 23.68
CA ASP A 66 -12.89 2.05 24.12
C ASP A 66 -13.93 1.11 23.49
N TRP A 67 -13.53 0.32 22.48
CA TRP A 67 -14.37 -0.59 21.72
C TRP A 67 -13.75 -1.98 21.57
N THR A 68 -12.69 -2.31 22.32
CA THR A 68 -12.00 -3.60 22.22
C THR A 68 -11.55 -4.09 23.58
N ALA A 69 -12.08 -5.23 24.00
CA ALA A 69 -11.78 -5.87 25.27
C ALA A 69 -11.29 -7.31 25.08
N VAL A 70 -10.36 -7.72 25.94
CA VAL A 70 -9.78 -9.07 25.96
C VAL A 70 -10.26 -9.82 27.19
N PHE A 71 -10.61 -11.08 27.00
CA PHE A 71 -11.05 -12.01 28.02
C PHE A 71 -10.30 -13.32 27.89
N GLY A 72 -10.21 -14.09 28.97
CA GLY A 72 -9.63 -15.43 28.97
C GLY A 72 -10.52 -16.41 29.71
N CYS A 73 -10.49 -17.68 29.28
CA CYS A 73 -11.15 -18.77 29.98
C CYS A 73 -10.39 -20.07 29.70
N GLN A 74 -9.96 -20.76 30.77
CA GLN A 74 -9.22 -22.02 30.69
C GLN A 74 -7.98 -21.93 29.77
N THR A 75 -8.10 -22.44 28.54
CA THR A 75 -7.04 -22.47 27.52
C THR A 75 -7.26 -21.48 26.39
N HIS A 76 -8.33 -20.67 26.39
CA HIS A 76 -8.71 -19.82 25.26
C HIS A 76 -8.64 -18.33 25.62
N TYR A 77 -8.28 -17.51 24.63
CA TYR A 77 -8.44 -16.06 24.69
C TYR A 77 -9.50 -15.58 23.71
N LEU A 78 -10.25 -14.59 24.15
CA LEU A 78 -11.33 -13.97 23.41
C LEU A 78 -11.07 -12.48 23.29
N VAL A 79 -11.25 -11.91 22.10
CA VAL A 79 -11.24 -10.47 21.90
C VAL A 79 -12.55 -10.06 21.29
N ILE A 80 -13.25 -9.12 21.94
CA ILE A 80 -14.53 -8.61 21.44
C ILE A 80 -14.37 -7.16 21.01
N HIS A 81 -14.62 -6.92 19.73
CA HIS A 81 -14.60 -5.61 19.09
C HIS A 81 -16.03 -5.12 18.84
N HIS A 82 -16.32 -3.86 19.17
CA HIS A 82 -17.68 -3.31 19.10
C HIS A 82 -17.80 -2.14 18.12
N PHE A 83 -18.86 -2.17 17.33
CA PHE A 83 -19.32 -1.07 16.48
C PHE A 83 -20.61 -0.52 17.11
N ILE A 84 -20.45 0.51 17.95
CA ILE A 84 -21.50 0.98 18.87
C ILE A 84 -22.39 2.04 18.22
N THR A 85 -21.77 3.09 17.71
CA THR A 85 -22.46 4.24 17.09
C THR A 85 -22.41 4.21 15.57
N ASP A 86 -21.49 3.41 15.05
CA ASP A 86 -21.13 3.29 13.65
C ASP A 86 -21.39 1.87 13.18
N LYS A 87 -21.67 1.69 11.87
CA LYS A 87 -21.81 0.36 11.27
C LYS A 87 -20.48 -0.09 10.65
N PRO A 88 -20.15 -1.38 10.70
CA PRO A 88 -18.96 -1.89 10.02
C PRO A 88 -19.06 -1.69 8.50
N ILE A 89 -17.92 -1.51 7.86
CA ILE A 89 -17.82 -1.54 6.40
C ILE A 89 -17.97 -3.00 5.96
N ASN A 90 -19.08 -3.32 5.29
CA ASN A 90 -19.39 -4.68 4.84
C ASN A 90 -18.25 -5.32 4.03
N ASP A 91 -17.62 -4.54 3.14
CA ASP A 91 -16.49 -4.97 2.31
C ASP A 91 -15.29 -5.44 3.14
N LEU A 92 -15.16 -5.02 4.40
CA LEU A 92 -14.07 -5.45 5.29
C LEU A 92 -14.46 -6.57 6.26
N MET A 93 -15.72 -7.02 6.24
CA MET A 93 -16.16 -8.15 7.06
C MET A 93 -15.79 -9.50 6.43
N GLY A 94 -15.61 -9.53 5.11
CA GLY A 94 -15.38 -10.74 4.32
C GLY A 94 -16.69 -11.40 3.88
N SER A 95 -16.59 -12.30 2.89
CA SER A 95 -17.74 -13.07 2.41
C SER A 95 -18.17 -14.13 3.42
N PRO A 96 -19.48 -14.40 3.57
CA PRO A 96 -19.97 -15.41 4.50
C PRO A 96 -19.62 -16.82 4.01
N GLU A 97 -19.18 -17.67 4.93
CA GLU A 97 -18.96 -19.09 4.73
C GLU A 97 -20.28 -19.84 4.95
N LEU A 98 -21.05 -19.99 3.87
CA LEU A 98 -22.40 -20.54 3.93
C LEU A 98 -22.46 -22.03 4.33
N SER A 99 -21.33 -22.74 4.22
CA SER A 99 -21.27 -24.18 4.51
C SER A 99 -21.01 -24.52 5.98
N LEU A 100 -20.75 -23.53 6.83
CA LEU A 100 -20.41 -23.74 8.23
C LEU A 100 -21.22 -22.84 9.16
N ARG A 101 -21.62 -23.40 10.30
CA ARG A 101 -22.12 -22.65 11.45
C ARG A 101 -21.15 -22.82 12.61
N TRP A 102 -21.24 -21.95 13.62
CA TRP A 102 -20.30 -22.01 14.75
C TRP A 102 -20.45 -23.31 15.54
N GLN A 103 -21.65 -23.92 15.53
CA GLN A 103 -21.92 -25.23 16.11
C GLN A 103 -21.10 -26.34 15.45
N ASP A 104 -20.77 -26.19 14.17
CA ASP A 104 -19.99 -27.17 13.40
C ASP A 104 -18.47 -27.04 13.69
N LEU A 105 -18.04 -25.93 14.32
CA LEU A 105 -16.64 -25.62 14.65
C LEU A 105 -16.30 -25.84 16.13
N LEU A 106 -17.26 -25.63 17.03
CA LEU A 106 -17.07 -25.65 18.48
C LEU A 106 -17.59 -26.95 19.10
N LEU A 107 -16.97 -28.07 18.73
CA LEU A 107 -17.44 -29.42 19.05
C LEU A 107 -16.81 -30.03 20.31
N TYR A 108 -15.68 -29.50 20.78
CA TYR A 108 -14.91 -30.11 21.86
C TYR A 108 -15.27 -29.52 23.23
N GLU A 109 -15.15 -30.32 24.30
CA GLU A 109 -15.49 -29.90 25.66
C GLU A 109 -14.72 -28.65 26.11
N GLU A 110 -13.45 -28.53 25.74
CA GLU A 110 -12.61 -27.36 26.03
C GLU A 110 -13.12 -26.07 25.36
N GLN A 111 -13.94 -26.19 24.32
CA GLN A 111 -14.52 -25.06 23.58
C GLN A 111 -15.93 -24.71 24.07
N LEU A 112 -16.49 -25.48 25.01
CA LEU A 112 -17.83 -25.26 25.56
C LEU A 112 -18.04 -23.84 26.12
N PRO A 113 -17.07 -23.19 26.78
CA PRO A 113 -17.22 -21.78 27.20
C PRO A 113 -17.41 -20.82 26.02
N VAL A 114 -16.75 -21.07 24.90
CA VAL A 114 -16.84 -20.26 23.68
C VAL A 114 -18.18 -20.53 22.97
N ALA A 115 -18.59 -21.79 22.86
CA ALA A 115 -19.89 -22.17 22.32
C ALA A 115 -21.05 -21.58 23.13
N ALA A 116 -20.95 -21.59 24.47
CA ALA A 116 -21.94 -20.97 25.34
C ALA A 116 -22.07 -19.46 25.10
N LEU A 117 -20.95 -18.76 24.84
CA LEU A 117 -20.98 -17.36 24.45
C LEU A 117 -21.68 -17.14 23.11
N ALA A 118 -21.29 -17.90 22.06
CA ALA A 118 -21.91 -17.78 20.75
C ALA A 118 -23.44 -18.01 20.83
N TYR A 119 -23.85 -19.07 21.53
CA TYR A 119 -25.26 -19.34 21.82
C TYR A 119 -25.93 -18.19 22.58
N GLY A 120 -25.26 -17.62 23.60
CA GLY A 120 -25.77 -16.47 24.33
C GLY A 120 -26.00 -15.25 23.44
N LEU A 121 -25.06 -14.94 22.55
CA LEU A 121 -25.18 -13.83 21.61
C LEU A 121 -26.34 -14.03 20.62
N GLU A 122 -26.54 -15.24 20.11
CA GLU A 122 -27.68 -15.53 19.23
C GLU A 122 -29.01 -15.53 19.98
N GLU A 123 -29.10 -16.27 21.08
CA GLU A 123 -30.40 -16.53 21.71
C GLU A 123 -30.82 -15.46 22.72
N VAL A 124 -29.89 -14.93 23.50
CA VAL A 124 -30.19 -13.94 24.55
C VAL A 124 -30.14 -12.53 23.98
N PHE A 125 -29.15 -12.23 23.13
CA PHE A 125 -28.98 -10.90 22.52
C PHE A 125 -29.59 -10.78 21.12
N LYS A 126 -30.20 -11.85 20.59
CA LYS A 126 -30.90 -11.87 19.29
C LYS A 126 -30.03 -11.35 18.14
N MET A 127 -28.77 -11.78 18.12
CA MET A 127 -27.82 -11.43 17.08
C MET A 127 -27.68 -12.54 16.04
N ASN A 128 -27.46 -12.18 14.78
CA ASN A 128 -27.13 -13.10 13.71
C ASN A 128 -25.62 -13.32 13.64
N CYS A 129 -25.16 -14.56 13.70
CA CYS A 129 -23.76 -14.94 13.53
C CYS A 129 -23.41 -15.13 12.04
N MET A 130 -22.42 -14.39 11.56
CA MET A 130 -21.79 -14.56 10.27
C MET A 130 -20.34 -15.02 10.47
N ILE A 131 -19.99 -16.16 9.85
CA ILE A 131 -18.62 -16.66 9.80
C ILE A 131 -18.01 -16.23 8.48
N PRO A 132 -16.97 -15.38 8.46
CA PRO A 132 -16.32 -15.05 7.22
C PRO A 132 -15.47 -16.22 6.74
N VAL A 133 -15.37 -16.34 5.43
CA VAL A 133 -14.41 -17.18 4.74
C VAL A 133 -12.99 -16.76 5.16
N GLN A 134 -12.24 -17.64 5.82
CA GLN A 134 -10.95 -17.32 6.48
C GLN A 134 -10.01 -18.54 6.55
N SER A 135 -8.70 -18.34 6.68
CA SER A 135 -7.68 -19.41 6.66
C SER A 135 -7.93 -20.45 7.76
N PHE A 136 -8.49 -20.01 8.90
CA PHE A 136 -8.90 -20.92 9.96
C PHE A 136 -9.96 -21.95 9.49
N THR A 137 -11.01 -21.52 8.80
CA THR A 137 -12.09 -22.42 8.36
C THR A 137 -11.62 -23.37 7.26
N ASP A 138 -10.69 -22.94 6.40
CA ASP A 138 -10.05 -23.83 5.41
C ASP A 138 -9.23 -24.93 6.09
N ALA A 139 -8.36 -24.53 7.01
CA ALA A 139 -7.52 -25.47 7.75
C ALA A 139 -8.39 -26.47 8.54
N TYR A 140 -9.45 -25.99 9.20
CA TYR A 140 -10.40 -26.84 9.90
C TYR A 140 -11.08 -27.86 8.97
N LYS A 141 -11.59 -27.43 7.81
CA LYS A 141 -12.21 -28.34 6.82
C LYS A 141 -11.23 -29.41 6.35
N GLN A 142 -9.98 -29.04 6.09
CA GLN A 142 -8.94 -29.98 5.67
C GLN A 142 -8.62 -31.00 6.76
N GLU A 143 -8.57 -30.57 8.02
CA GLU A 143 -8.26 -31.43 9.17
C GLU A 143 -9.43 -32.31 9.61
N ALA A 144 -10.67 -31.82 9.50
CA ALA A 144 -11.89 -32.59 9.75
C ALA A 144 -11.97 -33.83 8.84
N CYS A 145 -11.48 -33.74 7.60
CA CYS A 145 -11.36 -34.87 6.69
C CYS A 145 -10.34 -35.94 7.13
N ILE A 146 -9.41 -35.60 8.04
CA ILE A 146 -8.30 -36.45 8.49
C ILE A 146 -8.50 -36.93 9.95
N GLY A 147 -9.47 -36.35 10.67
CA GLY A 147 -9.87 -36.79 12.01
C GLY A 147 -8.89 -36.40 13.14
N ARG A 148 -8.01 -35.40 12.92
CA ARG A 148 -7.09 -34.86 13.95
C ARG A 148 -6.93 -33.34 13.81
N ILE A 149 -7.03 -32.62 14.93
CA ILE A 149 -6.68 -31.20 15.03
C ILE A 149 -5.16 -31.07 15.17
N SER A 150 -4.51 -30.33 14.27
CA SER A 150 -3.05 -30.15 14.30
C SER A 150 -2.62 -28.94 15.14
N GLU A 151 -1.34 -28.91 15.54
CA GLU A 151 -0.72 -27.75 16.22
C GLU A 151 -0.80 -26.44 15.39
N ARG A 152 -1.11 -26.52 14.09
CA ARG A 152 -1.21 -25.35 13.18
C ARG A 152 -2.42 -24.48 13.49
N LEU A 153 -3.52 -25.04 14.02
CA LEU A 153 -4.67 -24.28 14.51
C LEU A 153 -4.39 -23.54 15.83
N ILE A 154 -3.28 -23.86 16.50
CA ILE A 154 -2.88 -23.29 17.79
C ILE A 154 -1.79 -22.20 17.61
N SER A 155 -1.42 -21.84 16.38
CA SER A 155 -0.47 -20.75 16.12
C SER A 155 -0.98 -19.41 16.67
N PRO A 156 -0.13 -18.57 17.30
CA PRO A 156 -0.52 -17.23 17.75
C PRO A 156 -1.02 -16.31 16.63
N LYS A 157 -0.69 -16.58 15.36
CA LYS A 157 -1.23 -15.80 14.23
C LYS A 157 -2.60 -16.24 13.76
N HIS A 158 -3.10 -17.34 14.30
CA HIS A 158 -4.38 -17.91 13.95
C HIS A 158 -5.44 -17.53 14.97
N LYS A 159 -6.61 -17.19 14.44
CA LYS A 159 -7.80 -16.87 15.21
C LYS A 159 -9.03 -17.14 14.36
N LEU A 160 -10.08 -17.61 15.00
CA LEU A 160 -11.40 -17.69 14.39
C LEU A 160 -12.09 -16.35 14.59
N LYS A 161 -12.55 -15.75 13.49
CA LYS A 161 -13.37 -14.55 13.48
C LYS A 161 -14.84 -14.94 13.34
N LEU A 162 -15.69 -14.37 14.19
CA LEU A 162 -17.15 -14.50 14.11
C LEU A 162 -17.76 -13.10 14.21
N TRP A 163 -18.54 -12.70 13.22
CA TRP A 163 -19.31 -11.46 13.27
C TRP A 163 -20.68 -11.72 13.85
N PHE A 164 -21.11 -10.94 14.83
CA PHE A 164 -22.49 -10.97 15.30
C PHE A 164 -23.13 -9.60 15.05
N GLN A 165 -24.33 -9.61 14.48
CA GLN A 165 -25.03 -8.37 14.08
C GLN A 165 -26.49 -8.41 14.46
N ASN A 166 -27.03 -7.28 14.89
CA ASN A 166 -28.47 -7.03 14.97
C ASN A 166 -28.76 -5.58 14.55
N ASP A 167 -30.01 -5.14 14.68
CA ASP A 167 -30.42 -3.77 14.31
C ASP A 167 -29.75 -2.70 15.19
N ASP A 168 -29.38 -3.05 16.43
CA ASP A 168 -28.83 -2.12 17.41
C ASP A 168 -27.32 -1.89 17.24
N PHE A 169 -26.53 -2.96 17.06
CA PHE A 169 -25.07 -2.88 16.94
C PHE A 169 -24.44 -4.12 16.29
N SER A 170 -23.17 -4.00 15.90
CA SER A 170 -22.37 -5.10 15.37
C SER A 170 -21.15 -5.36 16.25
N LEU A 171 -20.73 -6.62 16.33
CA LEU A 171 -19.52 -7.00 17.03
C LEU A 171 -18.73 -8.03 16.21
N LEU A 172 -17.40 -7.97 16.36
CA LEU A 172 -16.49 -9.00 15.90
C LEU A 172 -15.92 -9.70 17.14
N VAL A 173 -16.07 -11.02 17.18
CA VAL A 173 -15.45 -11.90 18.16
C VAL A 173 -14.25 -12.58 17.52
N GLU A 174 -13.09 -12.40 18.13
CA GLU A 174 -11.87 -13.13 17.78
C GLU A 174 -11.59 -14.18 18.84
N ILE A 175 -11.42 -15.42 18.41
CA ILE A 175 -11.16 -16.56 19.29
C ILE A 175 -9.76 -17.10 18.97
N TYR A 176 -8.91 -17.08 19.98
CA TYR A 176 -7.57 -17.67 19.94
C TYR A 176 -7.61 -19.01 20.69
N PHE A 177 -7.41 -20.09 19.95
CA PHE A 177 -7.48 -21.45 20.49
C PHE A 177 -6.17 -21.90 21.12
N GLY A 178 -6.29 -22.73 22.15
CA GLY A 178 -5.17 -23.36 22.85
C GLY A 178 -4.36 -22.39 23.72
N LYS A 179 -3.53 -22.96 24.61
CA LYS A 179 -2.79 -22.23 25.64
C LYS A 179 -1.70 -21.33 25.04
N GLN A 180 -2.11 -20.16 24.54
CA GLN A 180 -1.18 -19.14 24.05
C GLN A 180 -0.29 -18.68 25.21
N PRO A 181 1.01 -18.42 24.97
CA PRO A 181 1.95 -18.06 26.03
C PRO A 181 1.58 -16.73 26.71
N TYR A 182 0.81 -15.88 26.03
CA TYR A 182 0.36 -14.59 26.52
C TYR A 182 -1.01 -14.23 25.91
N PRO A 183 -1.80 -13.32 26.52
CA PRO A 183 -2.97 -12.73 25.88
C PRO A 183 -2.62 -11.87 24.65
N PRO A 184 -3.53 -11.71 23.68
CA PRO A 184 -3.31 -10.90 22.48
C PRO A 184 -3.32 -9.39 22.79
N TYR A 185 -2.87 -8.58 21.82
CA TYR A 185 -2.93 -7.11 21.81
C TYR A 185 -2.18 -6.39 22.93
N GLY A 186 -1.08 -6.97 23.41
CA GLY A 186 -0.17 -6.29 24.34
C GLY A 186 -0.56 -6.40 25.81
N ILE A 187 -1.47 -7.31 26.15
CA ILE A 187 -1.92 -7.54 27.54
C ILE A 187 -1.14 -8.69 28.17
N TYR A 188 -0.89 -8.61 29.48
CA TYR A 188 0.00 -9.54 30.18
C TYR A 188 -0.62 -10.24 31.38
N LYS A 189 -1.61 -9.65 32.05
CA LYS A 189 -2.20 -10.19 33.29
C LYS A 189 -3.71 -9.89 33.35
N PRO A 190 -4.50 -10.74 34.02
CA PRO A 190 -5.89 -10.43 34.35
C PRO A 190 -5.99 -9.12 35.14
N MET A 191 -7.11 -8.43 34.96
CA MET A 191 -7.46 -7.20 35.65
C MET A 191 -8.77 -7.38 36.42
N GLU A 192 -8.99 -6.53 37.42
CA GLU A 192 -10.29 -6.50 38.09
C GLU A 192 -11.38 -6.07 37.11
N TRP A 193 -12.55 -6.70 37.23
CA TRP A 193 -13.71 -6.33 36.45
C TRP A 193 -14.10 -4.87 36.73
N PRO A 194 -14.27 -4.05 35.69
CA PRO A 194 -14.69 -2.67 35.88
C PRO A 194 -16.15 -2.62 36.35
N ASN A 195 -16.60 -1.49 36.90
CA ASN A 195 -17.97 -1.37 37.43
C ASN A 195 -19.00 -1.53 36.30
N LEU A 196 -19.72 -2.66 36.30
CA LEU A 196 -20.73 -3.00 35.30
C LEU A 196 -22.13 -2.49 35.65
N ASN A 197 -22.31 -1.92 36.85
CA ASN A 197 -23.60 -1.37 37.26
C ASN A 197 -23.95 -0.16 36.37
N PRO A 198 -25.24 0.02 36.03
CA PRO A 198 -25.67 1.19 35.26
C PRO A 198 -25.35 2.46 36.04
N VAL A 199 -24.33 3.21 35.59
CA VAL A 199 -24.07 4.54 36.13
C VAL A 199 -25.10 5.47 35.52
N THR A 200 -26.16 5.81 36.25
CA THR A 200 -27.01 6.98 35.99
C THR A 200 -26.21 8.25 36.30
N LYS A 201 -25.15 8.53 35.55
CA LYS A 201 -24.56 9.87 35.51
C LYS A 201 -25.09 10.56 34.27
N TYR A 202 -26.22 11.24 34.45
CA TYR A 202 -26.39 12.50 33.76
C TYR A 202 -25.36 13.45 34.36
N GLU A 203 -24.31 13.76 33.63
CA GLU A 203 -23.68 15.07 33.83
C GLU A 203 -24.70 16.11 33.33
N LYS A 204 -25.52 16.62 34.25
CA LYS A 204 -26.07 17.95 34.08
C LYS A 204 -24.89 18.91 34.16
N LEU A 205 -24.33 19.28 33.01
CA LEU A 205 -23.61 20.54 32.89
C LEU A 205 -24.64 21.67 32.93
N ASN A 206 -25.10 22.02 34.13
CA ASN A 206 -25.58 23.37 34.39
C ASN A 206 -24.41 24.15 34.97
N LEU A 207 -23.82 25.00 34.14
CA LEU A 207 -22.92 26.07 34.57
C LEU A 207 -23.08 27.22 33.57
N PHE A 208 -24.25 27.85 33.58
CA PHE A 208 -24.28 29.25 33.19
C PHE A 208 -24.02 30.05 34.45
N GLU A 209 -22.86 30.71 34.51
CA GLU A 209 -22.84 32.18 34.52
C GLU A 209 -21.47 32.69 34.06
N ILE A 210 -21.55 33.75 33.27
CA ILE A 210 -20.51 34.39 32.48
C ILE A 210 -19.88 35.49 33.35
N GLU A 211 -18.58 35.74 33.23
CA GLU A 211 -18.13 37.13 33.04
C GLU A 211 -16.94 37.21 32.08
N PRO A 212 -16.89 38.28 31.26
CA PRO A 212 -15.93 38.42 30.18
C PRO A 212 -14.59 38.92 30.72
N PHE A 213 -13.50 38.23 30.37
CA PHE A 213 -12.19 38.85 30.44
C PHE A 213 -11.71 39.19 29.04
N ILE A 214 -11.97 40.44 28.66
CA ILE A 214 -11.15 41.13 27.67
C ILE A 214 -9.79 41.31 28.35
N ASN A 215 -8.78 40.62 27.82
CA ASN A 215 -7.46 41.21 27.80
C ASN A 215 -7.00 41.21 26.36
N GLU A 216 -7.11 42.38 25.74
CA GLU A 216 -6.30 42.79 24.61
C GLU A 216 -4.83 42.74 25.03
N SER A 217 -4.23 41.56 25.05
CA SER A 217 -2.81 41.50 24.76
C SER A 217 -2.68 41.65 23.26
N ALA A 218 -2.43 42.89 22.85
CA ALA A 218 -1.95 43.23 21.53
C ALA A 218 -0.71 42.40 21.19
N ILE A 219 -0.92 41.20 20.63
CA ILE A 219 -0.07 40.75 19.55
C ILE A 219 -0.61 41.53 18.36
N LYS A 220 -0.03 42.70 18.14
CA LYS A 220 0.15 43.17 16.77
C LYS A 220 0.96 42.06 16.09
N SER A 221 0.28 41.09 15.50
CA SER A 221 0.79 40.59 14.25
C SER A 221 0.64 41.80 13.34
N ASP A 222 1.77 42.39 12.97
CA ASP A 222 1.87 43.07 11.69
C ASP A 222 1.67 42.01 10.58
N SER A 223 0.57 41.26 10.62
CA SER A 223 -0.05 40.71 9.44
C SER A 223 -0.81 41.86 8.84
N LYS A 224 -0.06 42.79 8.21
CA LYS A 224 -0.57 43.46 7.01
C LYS A 224 -1.27 42.36 6.23
N GLY A 225 -2.58 42.50 6.02
CA GLY A 225 -3.38 41.45 5.40
C GLY A 225 -2.60 40.91 4.21
N GLU A 226 -2.21 39.62 4.28
CA GLU A 226 -1.60 38.97 3.14
C GLU A 226 -2.61 39.13 2.02
N PHE A 227 -2.20 39.93 1.04
CA PHE A 227 -3.01 40.24 -0.10
C PHE A 227 -3.29 38.90 -0.79
N MET A 228 -4.55 38.45 -0.80
CA MET A 228 -4.97 37.28 -1.58
C MET A 228 -5.01 37.65 -3.07
N GLY A 229 -3.88 38.13 -3.58
CA GLY A 229 -3.68 38.55 -4.96
C GLY A 229 -2.27 38.19 -5.38
N ILE A 230 -2.10 37.93 -6.67
CA ILE A 230 -0.78 37.75 -7.27
C ILE A 230 -0.13 39.12 -7.28
N GLU A 231 1.12 39.20 -6.82
CA GLU A 231 1.89 40.43 -6.94
C GLU A 231 2.11 40.76 -8.43
N GLU A 232 2.39 42.02 -8.74
CA GLU A 232 2.72 42.38 -10.13
C GLU A 232 3.97 41.64 -10.60
N ASP A 233 4.94 41.49 -9.69
CA ASP A 233 6.18 40.74 -9.90
C ASP A 233 6.77 40.25 -8.56
N VAL A 234 7.74 39.33 -8.62
CA VAL A 234 8.53 38.91 -7.45
C VAL A 234 9.53 40.00 -7.09
N PRO A 235 9.75 40.34 -5.81
CA PRO A 235 10.71 41.37 -5.42
C PRO A 235 12.12 41.14 -5.99
N ASP A 236 12.67 42.15 -6.68
CA ASP A 236 14.01 42.06 -7.31
C ASP A 236 15.11 41.68 -6.33
N CYS A 237 15.07 42.21 -5.10
CA CYS A 237 16.04 41.87 -4.06
C CYS A 237 15.99 40.38 -3.70
N LEU A 238 14.79 39.80 -3.58
CA LEU A 238 14.61 38.38 -3.28
C LEU A 238 15.17 37.50 -4.40
N LEU A 239 14.93 37.86 -5.66
CA LEU A 239 15.49 37.17 -6.82
C LEU A 239 17.02 37.26 -6.85
N GLN A 240 17.58 38.45 -6.64
CA GLN A 240 19.03 38.68 -6.63
C GLN A 240 19.72 37.91 -5.50
N ASP A 241 19.14 37.90 -4.29
CA ASP A 241 19.66 37.16 -3.14
C ASP A 241 19.61 35.64 -3.39
N THR A 242 18.53 35.16 -4.02
CA THR A 242 18.38 33.75 -4.37
C THR A 242 19.37 33.33 -5.44
N ILE A 243 19.57 34.14 -6.50
CA ILE A 243 20.56 33.87 -7.55
C ILE A 243 21.98 33.89 -6.97
N SER A 244 22.26 34.82 -6.05
CA SER A 244 23.56 34.89 -5.35
C SER A 244 23.80 33.65 -4.50
N SER A 245 22.76 33.17 -3.81
CA SER A 245 22.79 31.92 -3.04
C SER A 245 23.03 30.70 -3.93
N ILE A 246 22.36 30.61 -5.08
CA ILE A 246 22.58 29.54 -6.07
C ILE A 246 24.01 29.60 -6.59
N LYS A 247 24.50 30.79 -6.96
CA LYS A 247 25.87 31.00 -7.44
C LYS A 247 26.90 30.50 -6.42
N GLN A 248 26.77 30.90 -5.15
CA GLN A 248 27.64 30.44 -4.08
C GLN A 248 27.68 28.91 -4.00
N VAL A 249 26.52 28.24 -4.12
CA VAL A 249 26.48 26.76 -4.12
C VAL A 249 27.24 26.16 -5.30
N PHE A 250 27.10 26.71 -6.51
CA PHE A 250 27.81 26.22 -7.68
C PHE A 250 29.31 26.53 -7.66
N GLU A 251 29.74 27.60 -7.01
CA GLU A 251 31.15 27.94 -6.78
C GLU A 251 31.78 27.02 -5.75
N ASP A 252 31.13 26.84 -4.61
CA ASP A 252 31.68 26.10 -3.47
C ASP A 252 31.64 24.57 -3.64
N ASN A 253 30.90 24.05 -4.63
CA ASN A 253 30.71 22.62 -4.82
C ASN A 253 31.10 22.16 -6.24
N PRO A 254 31.70 20.97 -6.38
CA PRO A 254 31.91 20.35 -7.67
C PRO A 254 30.65 19.69 -8.23
N ILE A 255 29.75 19.20 -7.36
CA ILE A 255 28.49 18.56 -7.74
C ILE A 255 27.34 19.23 -6.98
N VAL A 256 26.32 19.65 -7.72
CA VAL A 256 25.09 20.25 -7.20
C VAL A 256 23.91 19.39 -7.64
N VAL A 257 23.19 18.85 -6.66
CA VAL A 257 22.02 17.99 -6.89
C VAL A 257 20.75 18.74 -6.50
N ILE A 258 19.84 18.96 -7.43
CA ILE A 258 18.53 19.54 -7.13
C ILE A 258 17.57 18.42 -6.75
N ALA A 259 17.04 18.46 -5.52
CA ALA A 259 15.96 17.56 -5.10
C ALA A 259 14.63 18.08 -5.67
N PHE A 260 14.14 17.42 -6.72
CA PHE A 260 12.94 17.83 -7.44
C PHE A 260 11.76 16.88 -7.14
N SER A 261 10.63 17.42 -6.68
CA SER A 261 9.44 16.61 -6.34
C SER A 261 8.27 16.77 -7.31
N GLY A 262 8.38 17.65 -8.31
CA GLY A 262 7.24 18.05 -9.15
C GLY A 262 6.25 18.99 -8.45
N GLY A 263 6.52 19.41 -7.21
CA GLY A 263 5.72 20.40 -6.50
C GLY A 263 6.19 21.83 -6.78
N LYS A 264 5.32 22.82 -6.49
CA LYS A 264 5.54 24.25 -6.77
C LYS A 264 6.91 24.78 -6.32
N ASP A 265 7.31 24.49 -5.08
CA ASP A 265 8.55 25.04 -4.49
C ASP A 265 9.79 24.45 -5.18
N SER A 266 9.78 23.14 -5.45
CA SER A 266 10.87 22.47 -6.15
C SER A 266 10.98 22.87 -7.62
N SER A 267 9.86 23.22 -8.26
CA SER A 267 9.83 23.72 -9.64
C SER A 267 10.47 25.10 -9.76
N VAL A 268 10.19 26.01 -8.83
CA VAL A 268 10.85 27.34 -8.79
C VAL A 268 12.36 27.20 -8.59
N LEU A 269 12.78 26.41 -7.60
CA LEU A 269 14.20 26.17 -7.34
C LEU A 269 14.91 25.56 -8.56
N LEU A 270 14.28 24.60 -9.23
CA LEU A 270 14.82 23.98 -10.44
C LEU A 270 14.93 24.99 -11.59
N GLN A 271 13.87 25.76 -11.84
CA GLN A 271 13.85 26.77 -12.89
C GLN A 271 14.95 27.82 -12.68
N LEU A 272 15.04 28.41 -11.49
CA LEU A 272 16.09 29.40 -11.15
C LEU A 272 17.50 28.82 -11.31
N SER A 273 17.72 27.58 -10.88
CA SER A 273 19.03 26.93 -10.98
C SER A 273 19.42 26.65 -12.42
N VAL A 274 18.47 26.19 -13.25
CA VAL A 274 18.70 25.96 -14.67
C VAL A 274 18.95 27.27 -15.42
N GLU A 275 18.18 28.32 -15.13
CA GLU A 275 18.38 29.65 -15.70
C GLU A 275 19.77 30.21 -15.36
N PHE A 276 20.24 30.01 -14.12
CA PHE A 276 21.60 30.35 -13.70
C PHE A 276 22.64 29.58 -14.53
N VAL A 277 22.49 28.26 -14.68
CA VAL A 277 23.44 27.43 -15.45
C VAL A 277 23.43 27.77 -16.94
N LEU A 278 22.26 28.10 -17.52
CA LEU A 278 22.17 28.56 -18.91
C LEU A 278 22.95 29.85 -19.16
N LYS A 279 23.01 30.75 -18.16
CA LYS A 279 23.79 31.99 -18.23
C LYS A 279 25.28 31.79 -17.92
N ASN A 280 25.64 30.68 -17.27
CA ASN A 280 27.01 30.37 -16.83
C ASN A 280 27.37 28.92 -17.22
N PRO A 281 27.65 28.66 -18.52
CA PRO A 281 27.85 27.30 -19.04
C PRO A 281 28.99 26.51 -18.39
N GLU A 282 29.95 27.18 -17.74
CA GLU A 282 31.04 26.54 -16.98
C GLU A 282 30.56 25.69 -15.80
N TYR A 283 29.33 25.92 -15.31
CA TYR A 283 28.72 25.13 -14.24
C TYR A 283 27.84 23.99 -14.74
N GLN A 284 27.71 23.83 -16.06
CA GLN A 284 26.80 22.85 -16.67
C GLN A 284 27.05 21.42 -16.16
N ASP A 285 28.30 20.99 -16.08
CA ASP A 285 28.65 19.62 -15.71
C ASP A 285 28.48 19.34 -14.21
N LYS A 286 28.25 20.38 -13.40
CA LYS A 286 27.98 20.27 -11.97
C LYS A 286 26.50 19.97 -11.66
N LEU A 287 25.59 20.24 -12.61
CA LEU A 287 24.14 20.19 -12.37
C LEU A 287 23.57 18.77 -12.56
N PHE A 288 23.04 18.23 -11.48
CA PHE A 288 22.25 17.00 -11.43
C PHE A 288 20.88 17.26 -10.83
N ILE A 289 19.88 16.50 -11.26
CA ILE A 289 18.51 16.56 -10.78
C ILE A 289 18.13 15.16 -10.29
N VAL A 290 17.61 15.07 -9.08
CA VAL A 290 17.12 13.81 -8.50
C VAL A 290 15.70 14.00 -8.04
N SER A 291 14.81 13.16 -8.55
CA SER A 291 13.43 13.01 -8.11
C SER A 291 13.22 11.64 -7.52
N ALA A 292 12.23 11.49 -6.65
CA ALA A 292 11.83 10.18 -6.12
C ALA A 292 10.38 9.90 -6.52
N SER A 293 10.16 8.78 -7.21
CA SER A 293 8.82 8.20 -7.38
C SER A 293 8.65 7.06 -6.39
N THR A 294 7.64 7.16 -5.53
CA THR A 294 7.40 6.14 -4.49
C THR A 294 6.71 4.89 -5.03
N GLY A 295 6.32 4.88 -6.31
CA GLY A 295 5.50 3.84 -6.93
C GLY A 295 4.01 3.88 -6.54
N ILE A 296 3.62 4.84 -5.70
CA ILE A 296 2.23 5.06 -5.24
C ILE A 296 1.83 6.53 -5.30
N GLU A 297 2.52 7.33 -6.11
CA GLU A 297 2.12 8.71 -6.34
C GLU A 297 0.73 8.75 -7.00
N ASN A 298 0.02 9.86 -6.86
CA ASN A 298 -1.19 10.07 -7.64
C ASN A 298 -0.84 9.97 -9.15
N PRO A 299 -1.55 9.15 -9.95
CA PRO A 299 -1.28 8.97 -11.38
C PRO A 299 -1.15 10.28 -12.18
N ILE A 300 -1.94 11.30 -11.85
CA ILE A 300 -1.88 12.63 -12.48
C ILE A 300 -0.56 13.33 -12.16
N ILE A 301 -0.09 13.21 -10.92
CA ILE A 301 1.18 13.79 -10.44
C ILE A 301 2.38 13.03 -11.00
N GLU A 302 2.31 11.69 -11.04
CA GLU A 302 3.33 10.84 -11.64
C GLU A 302 3.53 11.18 -13.13
N THR A 303 2.42 11.34 -13.85
CA THR A 303 2.43 11.77 -15.26
C THR A 303 3.07 13.15 -15.39
N HIS A 304 2.66 14.12 -14.55
CA HIS A 304 3.26 15.45 -14.53
C HIS A 304 4.79 15.42 -14.34
N LEU A 305 5.26 14.67 -13.34
CA LEU A 305 6.70 14.53 -13.03
C LEU A 305 7.48 13.96 -14.21
N ARG A 306 6.99 12.87 -14.83
CA ARG A 306 7.66 12.24 -15.97
C ARG A 306 7.63 13.12 -17.23
N SER A 307 6.52 13.80 -17.50
CA SER A 307 6.42 14.73 -18.63
C SER A 307 7.37 15.92 -18.47
N VAL A 308 7.44 16.52 -17.27
CA VAL A 308 8.40 17.60 -16.97
C VAL A 308 9.84 17.12 -17.14
N ARG A 309 10.16 15.92 -16.64
CA ARG A 309 11.50 15.34 -16.83
C ARG A 309 11.87 15.24 -18.30
N ASN A 310 10.98 14.69 -19.12
CA ASN A 310 11.25 14.50 -20.54
C ASN A 310 11.42 15.84 -21.27
N ALA A 311 10.59 16.83 -20.95
CA ALA A 311 10.72 18.19 -21.48
C ALA A 311 12.06 18.82 -21.10
N ILE A 312 12.45 18.75 -19.82
CA ILE A 312 13.72 19.29 -19.33
C ILE A 312 14.90 18.61 -20.03
N ILE A 313 14.94 17.29 -20.08
CA ILE A 313 16.04 16.56 -20.73
C ILE A 313 16.13 16.97 -22.20
N LYS A 314 15.01 16.98 -22.93
CA LYS A 314 14.98 17.36 -24.35
C LYS A 314 15.44 18.79 -24.59
N THR A 315 14.98 19.74 -23.77
CA THR A 315 15.35 21.16 -23.89
C THR A 315 16.80 21.39 -23.51
N LEU A 316 17.25 20.88 -22.37
CA LEU A 316 18.61 21.07 -21.90
C LEU A 316 19.61 20.37 -22.80
N ASN A 317 19.31 19.19 -23.33
CA ASN A 317 20.19 18.51 -24.27
C ASN A 317 20.45 19.34 -25.54
N LYS A 318 19.51 20.20 -25.94
CA LYS A 318 19.68 21.12 -27.09
C LYS A 318 20.37 22.43 -26.70
N ARG A 319 20.11 22.95 -25.50
CA ARG A 319 20.55 24.30 -25.09
C ARG A 319 21.90 24.31 -24.39
N PHE A 320 22.26 23.22 -23.74
CA PHE A 320 23.53 23.06 -23.06
C PHE A 320 24.64 22.72 -24.04
N VAL A 321 25.82 23.32 -23.85
CA VAL A 321 26.97 23.18 -24.76
C VAL A 321 27.44 21.73 -24.81
N ASN A 322 27.53 21.06 -23.66
CA ASN A 322 27.90 19.63 -23.58
C ASN A 322 26.69 18.67 -23.58
N GLY A 323 25.48 19.17 -23.87
CA GLY A 323 24.24 18.39 -23.76
C GLY A 323 23.79 18.09 -22.32
N PHE A 324 22.70 17.33 -22.18
CA PHE A 324 22.11 16.95 -20.90
C PHE A 324 21.44 15.58 -21.02
N SER A 325 22.07 14.58 -20.42
CA SER A 325 21.69 13.16 -20.54
C SER A 325 20.77 12.69 -19.42
N GLU A 326 20.13 11.53 -19.61
CA GLU A 326 19.16 10.98 -18.66
C GLU A 326 19.75 10.64 -17.28
N ASP A 327 21.04 10.28 -17.22
CA ASP A 327 21.75 10.00 -15.97
C ASP A 327 21.96 11.26 -15.11
N ARG A 328 21.79 12.45 -15.69
CA ARG A 328 21.82 13.73 -14.96
C ARG A 328 20.45 14.15 -14.43
N PHE A 329 19.36 13.54 -14.88
CA PHE A 329 18.04 13.69 -14.27
C PHE A 329 17.42 12.32 -14.00
N VAL A 330 17.65 11.83 -12.79
CA VAL A 330 17.24 10.50 -12.34
C VAL A 330 15.94 10.59 -11.52
N ILE A 331 14.98 9.73 -11.86
CA ILE A 331 13.86 9.41 -10.97
C ILE A 331 14.23 8.11 -10.26
N VAL A 332 14.47 8.19 -8.95
CA VAL A 332 14.76 7.03 -8.13
C VAL A 332 13.45 6.37 -7.70
N GLU A 333 13.46 5.05 -7.67
CA GLU A 333 12.34 4.23 -7.21
C GLU A 333 12.84 3.28 -6.10
N PRO A 334 11.97 2.91 -5.14
CA PRO A 334 12.30 1.88 -4.18
C PRO A 334 12.57 0.54 -4.85
N ASP A 335 13.57 -0.19 -4.32
CA ASP A 335 13.82 -1.59 -4.67
C ASP A 335 12.51 -2.39 -4.52
N ILE A 336 12.27 -3.38 -5.39
CA ILE A 336 11.01 -4.15 -5.44
C ILE A 336 10.56 -4.59 -4.05
N ASP A 337 11.49 -5.12 -3.26
CA ASP A 337 11.22 -5.63 -1.92
C ASP A 337 10.79 -4.55 -0.91
N GLU A 338 11.10 -3.29 -1.15
CA GLU A 338 10.72 -2.15 -0.31
C GLU A 338 9.52 -1.35 -0.86
N ARG A 339 8.96 -1.73 -2.02
CA ARG A 339 7.76 -1.10 -2.59
C ARG A 339 6.57 -1.25 -1.65
N PHE A 340 5.63 -0.31 -1.76
CA PHE A 340 4.50 -0.19 -0.84
C PHE A 340 3.65 -1.46 -0.76
N LEU A 341 3.30 -2.04 -1.92
CA LEU A 341 2.46 -3.24 -2.00
C LEU A 341 3.19 -4.46 -1.47
N VAL A 342 4.49 -4.62 -1.78
CA VAL A 342 5.31 -5.69 -1.25
C VAL A 342 5.47 -5.59 0.26
N CYS A 343 5.58 -4.37 0.82
CA CYS A 343 5.61 -4.18 2.28
C CYS A 343 4.29 -4.60 2.95
N ILE A 344 3.14 -4.22 2.39
CA ILE A 344 1.83 -4.55 2.99
C ILE A 344 1.50 -6.02 2.78
N PHE A 345 1.62 -6.52 1.55
CA PHE A 345 1.15 -7.85 1.20
C PHE A 345 2.20 -8.94 1.37
N GLY A 346 3.47 -8.66 1.11
CA GLY A 346 4.58 -9.60 1.32
C GLY A 346 5.08 -9.56 2.76
N LYS A 347 5.47 -8.38 3.24
CA LYS A 347 5.99 -8.17 4.61
C LYS A 347 4.90 -7.94 5.66
N SER A 348 3.62 -8.10 5.33
CA SER A 348 2.50 -7.97 6.29
C SER A 348 2.51 -6.69 7.14
N TYR A 349 3.05 -5.60 6.59
CA TYR A 349 3.09 -4.31 7.27
C TYR A 349 1.68 -3.72 7.38
N GLN A 350 1.45 -3.07 8.51
CA GLN A 350 0.25 -2.27 8.71
C GLN A 350 0.27 -1.04 7.77
N PRO A 351 -0.87 -0.63 7.20
CA PRO A 351 -0.95 0.61 6.44
C PRO A 351 -0.40 1.81 7.24
N PRO A 352 0.39 2.72 6.62
CA PRO A 352 1.07 3.79 7.35
C PRO A 352 0.13 4.67 8.19
N SER A 353 0.46 4.87 9.46
CA SER A 353 -0.29 5.74 10.37
C SER A 353 0.57 6.88 10.89
N VAL A 354 -0.03 7.82 11.64
CA VAL A 354 0.71 8.95 12.24
C VAL A 354 1.87 8.47 13.12
N PHE A 355 1.71 7.32 13.79
CA PHE A 355 2.70 6.74 14.70
C PHE A 355 3.57 5.67 14.03
N TYR A 356 3.23 5.22 12.81
CA TYR A 356 3.92 4.15 12.10
C TYR A 356 4.16 4.52 10.62
N LYS A 357 5.00 5.54 10.39
CA LYS A 357 5.31 6.11 9.07
C LYS A 357 6.50 5.42 8.39
N TRP A 358 6.45 4.11 8.24
CA TRP A 358 7.53 3.33 7.61
C TRP A 358 7.78 3.70 6.13
N CYS A 359 6.77 4.25 5.45
CA CYS A 359 6.83 4.61 4.04
C CYS A 359 7.85 5.72 3.74
N ILE A 360 8.10 6.65 4.67
CA ILE A 360 9.04 7.77 4.44
C ILE A 360 10.46 7.23 4.25
N SER A 361 10.91 6.39 5.19
CA SER A 361 12.29 5.87 5.13
C SER A 361 12.50 4.99 3.90
N ARG A 362 11.55 4.11 3.60
CA ARG A 362 11.67 3.08 2.55
C ARG A 362 11.43 3.61 1.14
N LEU A 363 10.36 4.38 0.95
CA LEU A 363 9.93 4.80 -0.37
C LEU A 363 10.60 6.11 -0.81
N LYS A 364 11.03 6.97 0.12
CA LYS A 364 11.62 8.29 -0.21
C LYS A 364 13.10 8.40 0.15
N ILE A 365 13.48 8.08 1.40
CA ILE A 365 14.85 8.34 1.87
C ILE A 365 15.85 7.32 1.33
N MET A 366 15.55 6.02 1.42
CA MET A 366 16.47 4.95 0.99
C MET A 366 16.81 5.02 -0.51
N PRO A 367 15.86 5.21 -1.43
CA PRO A 367 16.16 5.25 -2.87
C PRO A 367 17.02 6.45 -3.23
N ALA A 368 16.68 7.63 -2.69
CA ALA A 368 17.46 8.85 -2.92
C ALA A 368 18.88 8.72 -2.34
N ARG A 369 19.00 8.17 -1.13
CA ARG A 369 20.30 7.88 -0.53
C ARG A 369 21.15 6.93 -1.37
N LYS A 370 20.54 5.88 -1.94
CA LYS A 370 21.23 4.89 -2.78
C LYS A 370 21.77 5.54 -4.06
N ASP A 371 21.00 6.40 -4.72
CA ASP A 371 21.47 7.12 -5.91
C ASP A 371 22.60 8.09 -5.57
N LEU A 372 22.47 8.86 -4.48
CA LEU A 372 23.49 9.82 -4.07
C LEU A 372 24.87 9.17 -3.78
N LEU A 373 24.92 7.87 -3.50
CA LEU A 373 26.18 7.13 -3.32
C LEU A 373 27.02 7.05 -4.61
N ARG A 374 26.46 7.26 -5.80
CA ARG A 374 27.25 7.28 -7.05
C ARG A 374 28.29 8.40 -7.06
N PHE A 375 28.03 9.46 -6.29
CA PHE A 375 28.92 10.60 -6.12
C PHE A 375 29.84 10.48 -4.89
N SER A 376 29.68 9.43 -4.06
CA SER A 376 30.38 9.31 -2.75
C SER A 376 31.90 9.22 -2.81
N LYS A 377 32.46 8.92 -3.99
CA LYS A 377 33.91 8.90 -4.25
C LYS A 377 34.47 10.29 -4.60
N GLU A 378 33.61 11.27 -4.86
CA GLU A 378 33.99 12.63 -5.24
C GLU A 378 33.69 13.66 -4.14
N LYS A 379 34.40 14.78 -4.25
CA LYS A 379 34.37 15.96 -3.37
C LYS A 379 32.94 16.39 -3.02
N ILE A 380 32.76 16.89 -1.79
CA ILE A 380 31.51 17.37 -1.14
C ILE A 380 30.36 17.66 -2.13
N ILE A 381 29.28 16.89 -2.04
CA ILE A 381 28.05 17.12 -2.82
C ILE A 381 27.17 18.13 -2.08
N CYS A 382 26.58 19.08 -2.79
CA CYS A 382 25.52 19.92 -2.22
C CYS A 382 24.15 19.60 -2.83
N GLN A 383 23.22 19.18 -1.99
CA GLN A 383 21.83 18.96 -2.36
C GLN A 383 21.00 20.21 -2.10
N LEU A 384 20.41 20.78 -3.15
CA LEU A 384 19.49 21.90 -3.06
C LEU A 384 18.08 21.39 -2.73
N LEU A 385 17.45 21.96 -1.69
CA LEU A 385 16.12 21.60 -1.21
C LEU A 385 15.14 22.77 -1.39
N GLY A 386 13.97 22.48 -1.97
CA GLY A 386 12.87 23.46 -2.12
C GLY A 386 12.06 23.64 -0.83
N VAL A 387 12.70 24.05 0.27
CA VAL A 387 12.07 24.27 1.58
C VAL A 387 12.01 25.74 1.92
N ARG A 388 10.93 26.17 2.61
CA ARG A 388 10.68 27.57 3.00
C ARG A 388 10.39 27.69 4.48
N SER A 389 10.81 28.80 5.09
CA SER A 389 10.53 29.08 6.51
C SER A 389 9.06 29.40 6.75
N MET A 390 8.40 30.00 5.77
CA MET A 390 6.99 30.43 5.81
C MET A 390 6.05 29.40 5.15
N GLU A 391 6.08 28.16 5.61
CA GLU A 391 5.20 27.09 5.10
C GLU A 391 4.24 26.53 6.16
N SER A 392 4.74 26.20 7.34
CA SER A 392 3.93 25.87 8.53
C SER A 392 4.78 25.99 9.79
N SER A 393 4.17 26.13 10.96
CA SER A 393 4.91 26.20 12.23
C SER A 393 5.74 24.95 12.53
N ALA A 394 5.32 23.78 12.01
CA ALA A 394 6.07 22.53 12.13
C ALA A 394 7.26 22.50 11.16
N ARG A 395 7.08 22.93 9.91
CA ARG A 395 8.19 23.01 8.94
C ARG A 395 9.19 24.09 9.28
N SER A 396 8.74 25.25 9.76
CA SER A 396 9.61 26.31 10.27
C SER A 396 10.55 25.77 11.36
N ARG A 397 10.01 25.06 12.36
CA ARG A 397 10.82 24.39 13.40
C ARG A 397 11.78 23.34 12.83
N SER A 398 11.36 22.58 11.82
CA SER A 398 12.21 21.59 11.16
C SER A 398 13.35 22.23 10.36
N VAL A 399 13.07 23.32 9.65
CA VAL A 399 14.06 24.08 8.87
C VAL A 399 15.06 24.72 9.83
N GLU A 400 14.58 25.34 10.90
CA GLU A 400 15.43 25.94 11.94
C GLU A 400 16.30 24.88 12.63
N SER A 401 15.77 23.70 12.92
CA SER A 401 16.56 22.61 13.50
C SER A 401 17.62 22.06 12.56
N HIS A 402 17.42 22.14 11.24
CA HIS A 402 18.30 21.53 10.24
C HIS A 402 19.37 22.48 9.73
N PHE A 403 19.00 23.74 9.49
CA PHE A 403 19.90 24.77 8.96
C PHE A 403 20.35 25.77 10.04
N GLY A 404 19.56 25.97 11.10
CA GLY A 404 19.80 27.03 12.08
C GLY A 404 19.93 28.40 11.41
N VAL A 405 20.96 29.15 11.81
CA VAL A 405 21.33 30.44 11.21
C VAL A 405 22.18 30.25 9.94
N ASP A 406 22.74 29.06 9.74
CA ASP A 406 23.66 28.79 8.64
C ASP A 406 22.92 28.60 7.31
N PHE A 407 23.62 28.89 6.22
CA PHE A 407 23.11 28.66 4.86
C PHE A 407 23.15 27.17 4.47
N TYR A 408 24.17 26.44 4.95
CA TYR A 408 24.35 25.02 4.70
C TYR A 408 23.92 24.19 5.91
N GLY A 409 23.18 23.11 5.67
CA GLY A 409 22.88 22.07 6.65
C GLY A 409 23.59 20.76 6.33
N GLU A 410 23.74 19.87 7.30
CA GLU A 410 24.34 18.54 7.10
C GLU A 410 23.32 17.50 6.65
N HIS A 411 23.68 16.63 5.71
CA HIS A 411 22.84 15.50 5.33
C HIS A 411 23.16 14.26 6.20
N VAL A 412 22.20 13.33 6.33
CA VAL A 412 22.38 12.07 7.08
C VAL A 412 23.43 11.13 6.44
N VAL A 413 23.84 11.41 5.20
CA VAL A 413 24.87 10.68 4.46
C VAL A 413 26.14 11.49 4.52
N GLN A 414 27.25 10.85 4.91
CA GLN A 414 28.57 11.48 4.97
C GLN A 414 28.94 12.12 3.62
N ASN A 415 29.63 13.25 3.67
CA ASN A 415 30.11 14.03 2.51
C ASN A 415 29.00 14.66 1.63
N ILE A 416 27.78 14.78 2.15
CA ILE A 416 26.69 15.52 1.51
C ILE A 416 26.26 16.66 2.42
N ARG A 417 26.25 17.89 1.89
CA ARG A 417 25.61 19.05 2.53
C ARG A 417 24.32 19.41 1.81
N THR A 418 23.49 20.18 2.48
CA THR A 418 22.20 20.64 1.96
C THR A 418 22.15 22.15 1.99
N ALA A 419 21.44 22.76 1.04
CA ALA A 419 21.17 24.21 1.05
C ALA A 419 19.71 24.46 0.62
N ALA A 420 19.15 25.56 1.09
CA ALA A 420 17.78 25.96 0.78
C ALA A 420 17.73 27.40 0.22
N PRO A 421 18.07 27.61 -1.07
CA PRO A 421 18.16 28.95 -1.65
C PRO A 421 16.85 29.74 -1.60
N ILE A 422 15.71 29.05 -1.62
CA ILE A 422 14.37 29.67 -1.55
C ILE A 422 13.82 29.77 -0.12
N ARG A 423 14.65 29.60 0.93
CA ARG A 423 14.21 29.55 2.34
C ARG A 423 13.36 30.76 2.77
N ALA A 424 13.64 31.93 2.20
CA ALA A 424 12.98 33.20 2.51
C ALA A 424 11.69 33.46 1.70
N TRP A 425 11.34 32.60 0.74
CA TRP A 425 10.19 32.85 -0.15
C TRP A 425 8.86 32.60 0.56
N SER A 426 7.87 33.42 0.26
CA SER A 426 6.46 33.25 0.62
C SER A 426 5.75 32.30 -0.35
N ALA A 427 4.53 31.87 -0.02
CA ALA A 427 3.72 31.09 -0.95
C ALA A 427 3.27 31.95 -2.15
N THR A 428 3.04 33.25 -1.93
CA THR A 428 2.70 34.24 -2.95
C THR A 428 3.86 34.46 -3.93
N ASP A 429 5.10 34.53 -3.44
CA ASP A 429 6.29 34.71 -4.29
C ASP A 429 6.44 33.51 -5.24
N ILE A 430 6.27 32.30 -4.71
CA ILE A 430 6.34 31.05 -5.48
C ILE A 430 5.26 31.01 -6.57
N ALA A 431 4.02 31.33 -6.21
CA ALA A 431 2.91 31.37 -7.16
C ALA A 431 3.13 32.45 -8.24
N THR A 432 3.55 33.65 -7.83
CA THR A 432 3.85 34.78 -8.72
C THR A 432 4.95 34.41 -9.71
N TYR A 433 6.04 33.78 -9.23
CA TYR A 433 7.12 33.35 -10.11
C TYR A 433 6.65 32.35 -11.17
N LEU A 434 5.93 31.29 -10.76
CA LEU A 434 5.46 30.26 -11.69
C LEU A 434 4.48 30.79 -12.75
N VAL A 435 3.72 31.84 -12.42
CA VAL A 435 2.77 32.49 -13.34
C VAL A 435 3.46 33.46 -14.29
N ARG A 436 4.43 34.24 -13.80
CA ARG A 436 5.05 35.35 -14.56
C ARG A 436 6.28 34.93 -15.35
N TYR A 437 7.04 33.96 -14.86
CA TYR A 437 8.32 33.56 -15.45
C TYR A 437 8.20 32.23 -16.18
N SER A 438 8.29 32.29 -17.51
CA SER A 438 8.32 31.10 -18.36
C SER A 438 9.58 30.27 -18.11
N SER A 439 9.40 28.98 -17.85
CA SER A 439 10.52 28.05 -17.71
C SER A 439 11.32 27.93 -19.02
N PRO A 440 12.62 27.61 -18.97
CA PRO A 440 13.42 27.39 -20.18
C PRO A 440 12.87 26.32 -21.13
N TRP A 441 12.05 25.40 -20.61
CA TRP A 441 11.39 24.31 -21.33
C TRP A 441 9.90 24.58 -21.61
N SER A 442 9.42 25.82 -21.50
CA SER A 442 8.00 26.17 -21.57
C SER A 442 7.32 25.81 -22.90
N GLU A 443 8.07 25.75 -24.00
CA GLU A 443 7.57 25.31 -25.31
C GLU A 443 7.18 23.82 -25.31
N GLU A 444 7.89 22.99 -24.54
CA GLU A 444 7.64 21.56 -24.42
C GLU A 444 6.70 21.26 -23.24
N TYR A 445 6.81 22.01 -22.14
CA TYR A 445 5.97 21.84 -20.95
C TYR A 445 5.85 23.14 -20.13
N SER A 446 4.63 23.71 -20.07
CA SER A 446 4.36 24.97 -19.37
C SER A 446 4.07 24.80 -17.88
N ASN A 447 4.50 25.78 -17.07
CA ASN A 447 4.13 25.91 -15.65
C ASN A 447 2.62 25.96 -15.42
N ARG A 448 1.82 26.36 -16.42
CA ARG A 448 0.36 26.36 -16.37
C ARG A 448 -0.22 25.00 -15.99
N ARG A 449 0.39 23.91 -16.47
CA ARG A 449 -0.10 22.55 -16.16
C ARG A 449 0.02 22.24 -14.67
N LEU A 450 1.08 22.71 -14.01
CA LEU A 450 1.23 22.57 -12.56
C LEU A 450 0.18 23.40 -11.81
N ILE A 451 -0.05 24.63 -12.25
CA ILE A 451 -1.08 25.53 -11.69
C ILE A 451 -2.47 24.90 -11.78
N ASP A 452 -2.82 24.33 -12.94
CA ASP A 452 -4.10 23.67 -13.16
C ASP A 452 -4.29 22.48 -12.20
N ILE A 453 -3.25 21.66 -11.97
CA ILE A 453 -3.29 20.55 -11.02
C ILE A 453 -3.59 21.04 -9.60
N TYR A 454 -2.95 22.11 -9.15
CA TYR A 454 -3.25 22.73 -7.84
C TYR A 454 -4.70 23.26 -7.77
N GLY A 455 -5.19 23.86 -8.86
CA GLY A 455 -6.58 24.29 -8.98
C GLY A 455 -7.57 23.14 -8.83
N PHE A 456 -7.37 22.04 -9.55
CA PHE A 456 -8.23 20.85 -9.44
C PHE A 456 -8.13 20.20 -8.05
N ALA A 457 -6.93 20.07 -7.48
CA ALA A 457 -6.73 19.45 -6.18
C ALA A 457 -7.34 20.24 -5.02
N SER A 458 -7.39 21.56 -5.10
CA SER A 458 -8.02 22.40 -4.06
C SER A 458 -9.54 22.42 -4.13
N GLY A 459 -10.12 22.04 -5.28
CA GLY A 459 -11.53 22.26 -5.60
C GLY A 459 -11.84 23.70 -6.03
N ALA A 460 -10.83 24.58 -6.13
CA ALA A 460 -10.96 25.97 -6.52
C ALA A 460 -10.67 26.17 -8.02
N MET A 461 -11.50 25.58 -8.89
CA MET A 461 -11.36 25.72 -10.35
C MET A 461 -11.47 27.18 -10.82
N GLU A 462 -12.17 28.03 -10.08
CA GLU A 462 -12.34 29.46 -10.39
C GLU A 462 -11.08 30.29 -10.09
N CYS A 463 -10.20 29.83 -9.19
CA CYS A 463 -8.93 30.50 -8.86
C CYS A 463 -7.79 29.50 -8.55
N PRO A 464 -7.20 28.87 -9.59
CA PRO A 464 -6.09 27.92 -9.43
C PRO A 464 -4.85 28.49 -8.74
N ILE A 465 -4.67 29.82 -8.81
CA ILE A 465 -3.51 30.49 -8.25
C ILE A 465 -3.68 30.72 -6.74
N GLY A 466 -4.90 31.08 -6.30
CA GLY A 466 -5.25 31.12 -4.88
C GLY A 466 -5.01 29.77 -4.20
N ALA A 467 -5.31 28.67 -4.90
CA ALA A 467 -5.04 27.31 -4.43
C ALA A 467 -3.56 26.99 -4.15
N MET A 468 -2.63 27.65 -4.84
CA MET A 468 -1.18 27.48 -4.62
C MET A 468 -0.67 28.29 -3.42
N ILE A 469 -1.37 29.38 -3.08
CA ILE A 469 -1.03 30.31 -2.00
C ILE A 469 -1.61 29.83 -0.67
N THR A 470 -2.81 29.22 -0.68
CA THR A 470 -3.49 28.78 0.54
C THR A 470 -2.72 27.66 1.26
N ASN A 471 -2.25 27.95 2.47
CA ASN A 471 -1.64 26.97 3.37
C ASN A 471 -2.70 26.12 4.10
N GLU A 472 -2.27 25.00 4.70
CA GLU A 472 -3.13 24.02 5.38
C GLU A 472 -4.00 24.60 6.53
N ASN A 473 -3.63 25.76 7.07
CA ASN A 473 -4.33 26.41 8.17
C ASN A 473 -5.30 27.53 7.72
N ASP A 474 -5.13 28.09 6.53
CA ASP A 474 -5.85 29.30 6.07
C ASP A 474 -6.99 29.00 5.09
N ALA A 475 -7.06 27.76 4.58
CA ALA A 475 -8.13 27.29 3.69
C ALA A 475 -9.55 27.35 4.29
N ILE A 476 -9.68 27.72 5.57
CA ILE A 476 -10.97 27.91 6.25
C ILE A 476 -11.56 29.32 5.99
N LYS A 477 -10.79 30.28 5.47
CA LYS A 477 -11.24 31.68 5.37
C LYS A 477 -11.07 32.29 3.97
N GLY A 478 -12.05 32.08 3.09
CA GLY A 478 -12.26 33.03 1.98
C GLY A 478 -13.01 32.54 0.75
N CYS A 479 -12.63 31.39 0.17
CA CYS A 479 -13.11 31.00 -1.18
C CYS A 479 -13.60 29.55 -1.31
N GLY A 480 -13.95 28.88 -0.19
CA GLY A 480 -14.55 27.53 -0.22
C GLY A 480 -13.64 26.37 -0.67
N GLY A 481 -12.39 26.63 -1.07
CA GLY A 481 -11.40 25.60 -1.44
C GLY A 481 -10.64 25.03 -0.23
N SER A 482 -10.11 23.82 -0.37
CA SER A 482 -9.22 23.17 0.61
C SER A 482 -7.75 23.26 0.18
N SER A 483 -6.79 23.19 1.11
CA SER A 483 -5.35 23.21 0.75
C SER A 483 -5.01 22.03 -0.18
N ALA A 484 -4.44 22.32 -1.35
CA ALA A 484 -4.02 21.31 -2.31
C ALA A 484 -2.73 20.61 -1.87
N ARG A 485 -2.75 19.27 -1.80
CA ARG A 485 -1.59 18.43 -1.48
C ARG A 485 -1.21 17.51 -2.62
N PHE A 486 0.08 17.43 -2.88
CA PHE A 486 0.70 16.48 -3.79
C PHE A 486 1.19 15.31 -2.93
N GLY A 487 0.51 14.17 -3.02
CA GLY A 487 0.77 13.04 -2.13
C GLY A 487 0.42 11.72 -2.77
N CYS A 488 0.84 10.65 -2.07
CA CYS A 488 0.61 9.29 -2.50
C CYS A 488 -0.89 8.96 -2.50
N VAL A 489 -1.35 8.28 -3.55
CA VAL A 489 -2.77 7.97 -3.77
C VAL A 489 -3.36 7.04 -2.69
N PHE A 490 -2.51 6.23 -2.04
CA PHE A 490 -2.90 5.33 -0.95
C PHE A 490 -2.55 5.85 0.45
N CYS A 491 -2.28 7.15 0.61
CA CYS A 491 -1.86 7.71 1.90
C CYS A 491 -2.96 7.55 2.98
N SER A 492 -2.73 6.64 3.93
CA SER A 492 -3.63 6.35 5.05
C SER A 492 -3.25 7.08 6.35
N VAL A 493 -2.27 7.99 6.30
CA VAL A 493 -1.86 8.80 7.45
C VAL A 493 -2.92 9.83 7.81
N VAL A 494 -3.47 10.52 6.80
CA VAL A 494 -4.55 11.50 6.98
C VAL A 494 -5.91 10.82 7.05
N LYS A 495 -6.84 11.37 7.85
CA LYS A 495 -8.20 10.79 8.00
C LYS A 495 -8.96 10.89 6.68
N GLU A 496 -9.09 12.10 6.16
CA GLU A 496 -9.69 12.40 4.87
C GLU A 496 -8.68 13.14 4.00
N ASP A 497 -8.63 12.78 2.72
CA ASP A 497 -7.77 13.42 1.72
C ASP A 497 -8.65 14.22 0.77
N ASN A 498 -8.89 15.47 1.14
CA ASN A 498 -9.74 16.38 0.35
C ASN A 498 -9.13 16.64 -1.02
N SER A 499 -7.80 16.67 -1.13
CA SER A 499 -7.13 16.88 -2.42
C SER A 499 -7.36 15.73 -3.38
N LEU A 500 -7.17 14.50 -2.92
CA LEU A 500 -7.47 13.32 -3.72
C LEU A 500 -8.97 13.25 -4.04
N LYS A 501 -9.84 13.56 -3.08
CA LYS A 501 -11.30 13.59 -3.28
C LYS A 501 -11.71 14.59 -4.38
N ASN A 502 -11.12 15.79 -4.38
CA ASN A 502 -11.39 16.79 -5.42
C ASN A 502 -10.87 16.35 -6.78
N LEU A 503 -9.69 15.73 -6.84
CA LEU A 503 -9.15 15.16 -8.07
C LEU A 503 -10.02 14.03 -8.61
N VAL A 504 -10.61 13.19 -7.76
CA VAL A 504 -11.56 12.14 -8.17
C VAL A 504 -12.83 12.74 -8.80
N ASN A 505 -13.28 13.91 -8.36
CA ASN A 505 -14.43 14.57 -9.01
C ASN A 505 -14.11 15.01 -10.45
N VAL A 506 -12.83 15.28 -10.75
CA VAL A 506 -12.35 15.69 -12.08
C VAL A 506 -11.96 14.47 -12.93
N TYR A 507 -11.38 13.44 -12.30
CA TYR A 507 -10.85 12.22 -12.91
C TYR A 507 -11.45 10.97 -12.24
N PRO A 508 -12.78 10.75 -12.35
CA PRO A 508 -13.46 9.68 -11.63
C PRO A 508 -13.04 8.29 -12.08
N ASP A 509 -12.81 8.11 -13.38
CA ASP A 509 -12.42 6.81 -13.95
C ASP A 509 -10.97 6.47 -13.59
N GLU A 510 -10.07 7.47 -13.59
CA GLU A 510 -8.66 7.26 -13.34
C GLU A 510 -8.33 7.16 -11.84
N LEU A 511 -9.09 7.82 -10.95
CA LEU A 511 -8.76 7.93 -9.52
C LEU A 511 -9.81 7.31 -8.59
N GLY A 512 -11.03 7.03 -9.06
CA GLY A 512 -12.12 6.51 -8.23
C GLY A 512 -11.76 5.20 -7.53
N GLY A 513 -11.24 4.23 -8.28
CA GLY A 513 -10.77 2.95 -7.73
C GLY A 513 -9.66 3.14 -6.69
N PHE A 514 -8.69 4.01 -6.96
CA PHE A 514 -7.60 4.29 -6.02
C PHE A 514 -8.10 4.92 -4.72
N TYR A 515 -9.04 5.86 -4.80
CA TYR A 515 -9.63 6.51 -3.63
C TYR A 515 -10.43 5.53 -2.78
N GLN A 516 -11.19 4.62 -3.41
CA GLN A 516 -11.92 3.57 -2.71
C GLN A 516 -10.97 2.60 -2.00
N MET A 517 -9.91 2.15 -2.68
CA MET A 517 -8.90 1.28 -2.08
C MET A 517 -8.13 1.96 -0.93
N ARG A 518 -7.83 3.26 -1.06
CA ARG A 518 -7.29 4.07 0.04
C ARG A 518 -8.23 4.03 1.25
N GLY A 519 -9.54 4.09 1.04
CA GLY A 519 -10.55 3.93 2.09
C GLY A 519 -10.42 2.59 2.84
N TYR A 520 -10.28 1.48 2.11
CA TYR A 520 -10.05 0.16 2.72
C TYR A 520 -8.73 0.07 3.47
N LEU A 521 -7.64 0.59 2.91
CA LEU A 521 -6.34 0.65 3.60
C LEU A 521 -6.39 1.52 4.86
N LYS A 522 -7.16 2.61 4.84
CA LYS A 522 -7.36 3.45 6.02
C LYS A 522 -8.16 2.73 7.10
N ALA A 523 -9.27 2.11 6.73
CA ALA A 523 -10.12 1.37 7.65
C ALA A 523 -9.43 0.12 8.23
N THR A 524 -8.48 -0.47 7.50
CA THR A 524 -7.63 -1.58 8.00
C THR A 524 -6.82 -1.21 9.25
N GLN A 525 -6.57 0.09 9.50
CA GLN A 525 -5.92 0.54 10.75
C GLN A 525 -6.80 0.35 11.99
N ASP A 526 -8.10 0.15 11.80
CA ASP A 526 -9.04 -0.13 12.88
C ASP A 526 -9.01 -1.61 13.25
N LEU A 527 -8.61 -1.89 14.49
CA LEU A 527 -8.57 -3.23 15.07
C LEU A 527 -9.88 -3.99 14.92
N ARG A 528 -11.02 -3.29 14.88
CA ARG A 528 -12.34 -3.90 14.89
C ARG A 528 -12.66 -4.76 13.66
N TYR A 529 -11.87 -4.66 12.59
CA TYR A 529 -11.98 -5.54 11.43
C TYR A 529 -11.14 -6.83 11.54
N GLY A 530 -10.39 -6.98 12.64
CA GLY A 530 -9.55 -8.15 12.89
C GLY A 530 -8.43 -8.36 11.89
N GLY A 531 -7.96 -7.25 11.30
CA GLY A 531 -6.89 -7.26 10.30
C GLY A 531 -5.53 -7.64 10.87
N PHE A 532 -5.32 -7.58 12.18
CA PHE A 532 -4.03 -7.80 12.82
C PHE A 532 -3.97 -9.10 13.62
N THR A 533 -2.80 -9.74 13.73
CA THR A 533 -2.67 -11.02 14.45
C THR A 533 -2.88 -10.91 15.96
N GLY A 534 -2.68 -9.75 16.58
CA GLY A 534 -2.68 -9.60 18.04
C GLY A 534 -1.37 -10.05 18.72
N TYR A 535 -0.39 -10.49 17.93
CA TYR A 535 0.95 -10.87 18.38
C TYR A 535 2.00 -10.36 17.41
N GLN A 536 3.04 -9.72 17.93
CA GLN A 536 4.16 -9.20 17.13
C GLN A 536 5.37 -10.11 17.20
N ARG A 537 6.14 -10.18 16.11
CA ARG A 537 7.40 -10.91 16.06
C ARG A 537 8.50 -10.12 16.74
N LYS A 538 9.28 -10.79 17.59
CA LYS A 538 10.54 -10.22 18.09
C LYS A 538 11.55 -10.19 16.96
N ARG A 539 12.00 -9.00 16.53
CA ARG A 539 12.94 -8.82 15.40
C ARG A 539 14.25 -9.63 15.48
N ARG A 540 14.61 -10.16 16.66
CA ARG A 540 15.87 -10.87 16.91
C ARG A 540 15.71 -12.37 17.16
N PHE A 541 14.48 -12.87 17.34
CA PHE A 541 14.20 -14.26 17.72
C PHE A 541 12.95 -14.76 16.98
N ALA A 542 12.91 -16.05 16.61
CA ALA A 542 11.73 -16.71 16.03
C ALA A 542 10.62 -16.96 17.08
N THR A 543 10.30 -15.94 17.89
CA THR A 543 9.35 -16.00 18.99
C THR A 543 8.39 -14.81 18.93
N PHE A 544 7.15 -15.02 19.36
CA PHE A 544 6.11 -14.00 19.42
C PHE A 544 6.04 -13.31 20.78
N GLU A 545 5.57 -12.06 20.77
CA GLU A 545 5.19 -11.32 21.98
C GLU A 545 3.85 -10.59 21.78
N PRO A 546 3.15 -10.26 22.88
CA PRO A 546 1.93 -9.46 22.80
C PRO A 546 2.15 -8.10 22.14
N GLY A 547 1.32 -7.77 21.15
CA GLY A 547 1.33 -6.49 20.46
C GLY A 547 0.23 -6.41 19.42
N PHE A 548 0.17 -5.36 18.60
CA PHE A 548 -0.78 -5.33 17.48
C PHE A 548 -0.50 -6.46 16.49
N GLY A 549 0.77 -6.67 16.18
CA GLY A 549 1.19 -7.72 15.27
C GLY A 549 1.12 -7.33 13.79
N ASP A 550 1.28 -8.36 12.97
CA ASP A 550 1.31 -8.27 11.52
C ASP A 550 -0.10 -8.25 10.94
N LEU A 551 -0.25 -7.81 9.69
CA LEU A 551 -1.49 -7.96 8.95
C LEU A 551 -1.74 -9.46 8.65
N THR A 552 -2.94 -9.96 8.95
CA THR A 552 -3.29 -11.38 8.78
C THR A 552 -3.31 -11.77 7.30
N VAL A 553 -3.11 -13.07 7.01
CA VAL A 553 -3.25 -13.61 5.64
C VAL A 553 -4.66 -13.31 5.11
N ASP A 554 -5.68 -13.51 5.94
CA ASP A 554 -7.09 -13.31 5.56
C ASP A 554 -7.38 -11.88 5.16
N HIS A 555 -6.89 -10.91 5.94
CA HIS A 555 -7.11 -9.51 5.64
C HIS A 555 -6.35 -9.08 4.38
N ARG A 556 -5.17 -9.65 4.14
CA ARG A 556 -4.43 -9.44 2.88
C ARG A 556 -5.16 -10.03 1.68
N ALA A 557 -5.72 -11.24 1.80
CA ALA A 557 -6.53 -11.85 0.75
C ALA A 557 -7.74 -10.97 0.39
N LEU A 558 -8.46 -10.48 1.40
CA LEU A 558 -9.58 -9.56 1.22
C LEU A 558 -9.16 -8.27 0.51
N LEU A 559 -8.02 -7.69 0.89
CA LEU A 559 -7.48 -6.51 0.22
C LEU A 559 -7.07 -6.79 -1.24
N PHE A 560 -6.59 -7.99 -1.57
CA PHE A 560 -6.32 -8.39 -2.97
C PHE A 560 -7.60 -8.53 -3.80
N GLU A 561 -8.65 -9.14 -3.23
CA GLU A 561 -9.96 -9.23 -3.89
C GLU A 561 -10.50 -7.84 -4.22
N HIS A 562 -10.39 -6.89 -3.29
CA HIS A 562 -10.74 -5.49 -3.55
C HIS A 562 -9.83 -4.84 -4.59
N TRP A 563 -8.52 -5.10 -4.54
CA TRP A 563 -7.57 -4.61 -5.53
C TRP A 563 -7.98 -5.02 -6.95
N LYS A 564 -8.31 -6.30 -7.14
CA LYS A 564 -8.77 -6.85 -8.42
C LYS A 564 -10.12 -6.29 -8.83
N ARG A 565 -11.09 -6.23 -7.90
CA ARG A 565 -12.44 -5.69 -8.17
C ARG A 565 -12.40 -4.23 -8.64
N LEU A 566 -11.43 -3.47 -8.15
CA LEU A 566 -11.21 -2.06 -8.50
C LEU A 566 -10.29 -1.87 -9.72
N ASP A 567 -9.89 -2.96 -10.37
CA ASP A 567 -9.01 -2.98 -11.55
C ASP A 567 -7.72 -2.16 -11.37
N LEU A 568 -7.12 -2.25 -10.17
CA LEU A 568 -5.94 -1.47 -9.85
C LEU A 568 -4.67 -2.16 -10.36
N PRO A 569 -3.72 -1.40 -10.95
CA PRO A 569 -2.49 -1.97 -11.48
C PRO A 569 -1.60 -2.51 -10.36
N MET A 570 -0.88 -3.59 -10.65
CA MET A 570 0.19 -4.15 -9.82
C MET A 570 1.27 -4.71 -10.75
N LEU A 571 2.53 -4.46 -10.44
CA LEU A 571 3.62 -4.98 -11.27
C LEU A 571 3.78 -6.49 -11.07
N GLU A 572 4.14 -7.20 -12.13
CA GLU A 572 4.42 -8.64 -12.06
C GLU A 572 5.54 -8.93 -11.06
N GLU A 573 6.59 -8.10 -11.03
CA GLU A 573 7.69 -8.22 -10.08
C GLU A 573 7.24 -8.06 -8.63
N GLU A 574 6.23 -7.21 -8.37
CA GLU A 574 5.66 -7.07 -7.03
C GLU A 574 4.87 -8.32 -6.63
N ILE A 575 4.09 -8.90 -7.55
CA ILE A 575 3.35 -10.14 -7.31
C ILE A 575 4.30 -11.29 -6.98
N LEU A 576 5.37 -11.45 -7.76
CA LEU A 576 6.40 -12.47 -7.55
C LEU A 576 7.14 -12.25 -6.22
N ALA A 577 7.52 -11.01 -5.90
CA ALA A 577 8.15 -10.68 -4.63
C ALA A 577 7.25 -10.95 -3.43
N ILE A 578 5.96 -10.63 -3.52
CA ILE A 578 4.97 -10.96 -2.48
C ILE A 578 4.88 -12.47 -2.31
N SER A 579 4.73 -13.23 -3.39
CA SER A 579 4.64 -14.70 -3.34
C SER A 579 5.85 -15.31 -2.62
N ARG A 580 7.06 -14.90 -3.03
CA ARG A 580 8.32 -15.31 -2.39
C ARG A 580 8.34 -15.01 -0.89
N MET A 581 8.09 -13.75 -0.50
CA MET A 581 8.16 -13.33 0.90
C MET A 581 7.13 -14.05 1.77
N VAL A 582 5.94 -14.30 1.24
CA VAL A 582 4.89 -15.01 1.95
C VAL A 582 5.27 -16.47 2.18
N LYS A 583 5.86 -17.14 1.19
CA LYS A 583 6.39 -18.51 1.35
C LYS A 583 7.54 -18.56 2.36
N GLU A 584 8.53 -17.68 2.22
CA GLU A 584 9.69 -17.62 3.10
C GLU A 584 9.32 -17.36 4.58
N ARG A 585 8.22 -16.64 4.82
CA ARG A 585 7.88 -16.14 6.15
C ARG A 585 6.68 -16.80 6.80
N GLU A 586 5.60 -17.00 6.07
CA GLU A 586 4.35 -17.49 6.64
C GLU A 586 4.31 -19.02 6.61
N VAL A 587 4.72 -19.63 5.48
CA VAL A 587 4.77 -21.09 5.31
C VAL A 587 5.87 -21.72 6.15
N SER A 588 7.06 -21.12 6.20
CA SER A 588 8.18 -21.60 7.04
C SER A 588 7.84 -21.62 8.54
N GLU A 589 6.93 -20.74 8.97
CA GLU A 589 6.42 -20.68 10.34
C GLU A 589 5.17 -21.55 10.55
N GLY A 590 4.80 -22.39 9.57
CA GLY A 590 3.67 -23.31 9.66
C GLY A 590 2.30 -22.64 9.65
N ASN A 591 2.19 -21.38 9.22
CA ASN A 591 0.90 -20.70 9.12
C ASN A 591 0.23 -21.14 7.82
N PRO A 592 -0.99 -21.70 7.87
CA PRO A 592 -1.67 -22.06 6.67
C PRO A 592 -2.12 -20.80 5.95
N ILE A 593 -1.96 -20.86 4.64
CA ILE A 593 -2.30 -19.81 3.71
C ILE A 593 -3.47 -20.34 2.90
N SER A 594 -4.62 -19.70 3.04
CA SER A 594 -5.81 -20.07 2.30
C SER A 594 -5.58 -20.07 0.78
N GLU A 595 -6.19 -21.01 0.06
CA GLU A 595 -6.12 -21.08 -1.41
C GLU A 595 -6.56 -19.76 -2.07
N ARG A 596 -7.56 -19.11 -1.47
CA ARG A 596 -8.09 -17.79 -1.86
C ARG A 596 -7.05 -16.67 -1.81
N PHE A 597 -6.09 -16.70 -0.89
CA PHE A 597 -4.98 -15.74 -0.90
C PHE A 597 -4.17 -15.85 -2.20
N TRP A 598 -3.82 -17.08 -2.59
CA TRP A 598 -3.04 -17.33 -3.81
C TRP A 598 -3.84 -17.05 -5.07
N LYS A 599 -5.11 -17.48 -5.11
CA LYS A 599 -6.03 -17.16 -6.22
C LYS A 599 -6.17 -15.65 -6.39
N ALA A 600 -6.38 -14.90 -5.30
CA ALA A 600 -6.52 -13.45 -5.36
C ALA A 600 -5.20 -12.76 -5.79
N LEU A 601 -4.06 -13.21 -5.26
CA LEU A 601 -2.75 -12.67 -5.65
C LEU A 601 -2.44 -12.92 -7.13
N TYR A 602 -2.59 -14.16 -7.60
CA TYR A 602 -2.23 -14.51 -8.97
C TYR A 602 -3.28 -14.12 -10.01
N ALA A 603 -4.52 -13.85 -9.62
CA ALA A 603 -5.51 -13.20 -10.48
C ALA A 603 -5.07 -11.80 -10.97
N LEU A 604 -4.04 -11.22 -10.36
CA LEU A 604 -3.42 -9.96 -10.77
C LEU A 604 -2.31 -10.14 -11.82
N LEU A 605 -1.90 -11.37 -12.14
CA LEU A 605 -0.93 -11.61 -13.21
C LEU A 605 -1.56 -11.36 -14.60
N PRO A 606 -0.80 -10.81 -15.56
CA PRO A 606 -1.28 -10.60 -16.93
C PRO A 606 -1.72 -11.90 -17.62
N VAL A 607 -1.03 -13.00 -17.31
CA VAL A 607 -1.35 -14.35 -17.77
C VAL A 607 -1.86 -15.17 -16.60
N HIS A 608 -3.15 -15.49 -16.63
CA HIS A 608 -3.76 -16.44 -15.72
C HIS A 608 -4.04 -17.74 -16.49
N PRO A 609 -3.71 -18.94 -15.96
CA PRO A 609 -3.99 -20.22 -16.62
C PRO A 609 -5.48 -20.58 -16.66
N GLY A 610 -6.38 -19.59 -16.54
CA GLY A 610 -7.82 -19.80 -16.51
C GLY A 610 -8.26 -20.67 -15.31
N PRO A 611 -9.15 -21.66 -15.49
CA PRO A 611 -9.71 -22.47 -14.40
C PRO A 611 -8.67 -23.36 -13.69
N TYR A 612 -7.48 -23.53 -14.26
CA TYR A 612 -6.41 -24.39 -13.75
C TYR A 612 -5.46 -23.61 -12.82
N SER A 613 -6.00 -23.05 -11.75
CA SER A 613 -5.23 -22.22 -10.81
C SER A 613 -4.08 -22.96 -10.12
N GLY A 614 -4.12 -24.30 -10.08
CA GLY A 614 -3.05 -25.15 -9.56
C GLY A 614 -1.79 -25.16 -10.45
N ALA A 615 -1.93 -24.82 -11.73
CA ALA A 615 -0.81 -24.70 -12.66
C ALA A 615 0.07 -23.45 -12.44
N MET A 616 -0.41 -22.47 -11.65
CA MET A 616 0.36 -21.25 -11.30
C MET A 616 1.49 -21.50 -10.29
N PHE A 617 1.52 -22.70 -9.69
CA PHE A 617 2.55 -23.12 -8.74
C PHE A 617 3.63 -23.98 -9.42
N ASP A 618 3.74 -23.90 -10.76
CA ASP A 618 4.73 -24.68 -11.54
C ASP A 618 6.08 -23.97 -11.51
N PRO A 619 7.20 -24.69 -11.43
CA PRO A 619 8.54 -24.15 -11.68
C PRO A 619 8.72 -23.35 -12.99
N LEU A 620 7.84 -23.50 -13.98
CA LEU A 620 7.82 -22.70 -15.20
C LEU A 620 7.39 -21.23 -14.94
N TRP A 621 6.53 -21.01 -13.95
CA TRP A 621 5.96 -19.71 -13.55
C TRP A 621 6.46 -19.25 -12.18
N GLU A 622 6.87 -20.16 -11.32
CA GLU A 622 7.65 -19.90 -10.12
C GLU A 622 9.11 -19.64 -10.51
N PRO A 623 9.63 -18.42 -10.34
CA PRO A 623 11.03 -18.18 -10.60
C PRO A 623 11.85 -19.08 -9.66
N ALA A 624 12.99 -19.57 -10.15
CA ALA A 624 13.80 -20.67 -9.60
C ALA A 624 14.41 -20.46 -8.18
N TYR A 625 13.78 -19.70 -7.30
CA TYR A 625 14.26 -19.34 -5.95
C TYR A 625 13.73 -20.22 -4.82
N LEU A 626 12.92 -21.26 -5.09
CA LEU A 626 12.54 -22.28 -4.09
C LEU A 626 13.36 -23.56 -4.24
N LEU A 627 14.63 -23.39 -4.53
CA LEU A 627 15.62 -24.43 -4.40
C LEU A 627 16.23 -24.32 -3.00
N ASP A 628 16.37 -25.44 -2.29
CA ASP A 628 17.16 -25.49 -1.07
C ASP A 628 18.62 -25.09 -1.36
N ALA A 629 19.43 -24.97 -0.31
CA ALA A 629 20.85 -24.61 -0.43
C ALA A 629 21.67 -25.60 -1.31
N LYS A 630 21.09 -26.72 -1.74
CA LYS A 630 21.70 -27.74 -2.60
C LYS A 630 21.09 -27.79 -4.01
N GLY A 631 20.19 -26.86 -4.37
CA GLY A 631 19.55 -26.85 -5.68
C GLY A 631 18.37 -27.82 -5.81
N GLY A 632 17.87 -28.41 -4.71
CA GLY A 632 16.74 -29.33 -4.68
C GLY A 632 15.41 -28.62 -4.40
N LYS A 633 14.29 -29.12 -4.95
CA LYS A 633 12.96 -28.55 -4.70
C LYS A 633 12.58 -28.62 -3.22
N VAL A 634 12.12 -27.51 -2.65
CA VAL A 634 11.52 -27.50 -1.31
C VAL A 634 10.07 -28.00 -1.41
N PHE A 635 9.85 -29.29 -1.17
CA PHE A 635 8.51 -29.85 -0.97
C PHE A 635 8.06 -29.54 0.46
N GLN A 636 7.03 -28.72 0.64
CA GLN A 636 6.49 -28.43 1.97
C GLN A 636 5.12 -29.07 2.12
N ASP A 637 5.06 -30.19 2.86
CA ASP A 637 3.83 -30.88 3.30
C ASP A 637 2.88 -29.99 4.16
N THR A 638 3.19 -28.70 4.33
CA THR A 638 2.68 -27.88 5.44
C THR A 638 1.57 -26.90 5.08
N VAL A 639 1.29 -26.62 3.81
CA VAL A 639 0.20 -25.71 3.43
C VAL A 639 -0.33 -26.15 2.08
N GLY A 640 -1.64 -26.36 1.94
CA GLY A 640 -2.29 -26.98 0.78
C GLY A 640 -2.10 -26.27 -0.56
N ILE A 641 -0.87 -26.27 -1.07
CA ILE A 641 -0.43 -25.64 -2.31
C ILE A 641 0.16 -26.68 -3.28
N ASP A 642 0.54 -27.87 -2.81
CA ASP A 642 1.14 -28.90 -3.67
C ASP A 642 0.13 -29.95 -4.18
N ARG A 643 -1.07 -29.53 -4.59
CA ARG A 643 -1.96 -30.43 -5.35
C ARG A 643 -2.02 -29.99 -6.81
N TYR A 644 -0.94 -30.31 -7.52
CA TYR A 644 -1.00 -30.47 -8.97
C TYR A 644 -2.10 -31.48 -9.31
N THR A 645 -3.25 -31.00 -9.77
CA THR A 645 -4.26 -31.91 -10.31
C THR A 645 -3.70 -32.55 -11.58
N GLN A 646 -4.28 -33.68 -12.01
CA GLN A 646 -3.90 -34.25 -13.30
C GLN A 646 -4.19 -33.24 -14.44
N GLU A 647 -5.27 -32.48 -14.32
CA GLU A 647 -5.64 -31.43 -15.27
C GLU A 647 -4.60 -30.29 -15.34
N ASP A 648 -4.05 -29.87 -14.19
CA ASP A 648 -2.97 -28.86 -14.15
C ASP A 648 -1.70 -29.37 -14.83
N ARG A 649 -1.32 -30.63 -14.60
CA ARG A 649 -0.16 -31.27 -15.25
C ARG A 649 -0.35 -31.39 -16.76
N ASP A 650 -1.54 -31.78 -17.18
CA ASP A 650 -1.90 -31.89 -18.59
C ASP A 650 -1.90 -30.51 -19.25
N TRP A 651 -2.35 -29.46 -18.54
CA TRP A 651 -2.30 -28.09 -19.01
C TRP A 651 -0.88 -27.58 -19.20
N ILE A 652 0.04 -27.79 -18.24
CA ILE A 652 1.45 -27.40 -18.39
C ILE A 652 2.10 -28.11 -19.57
N ALA A 653 1.87 -29.42 -19.68
CA ALA A 653 2.40 -30.20 -20.80
C ALA A 653 1.89 -29.65 -22.14
N ARG A 654 0.63 -29.22 -22.23
CA ARG A 654 0.08 -28.52 -23.41
C ARG A 654 0.77 -27.19 -23.64
N HIS A 655 0.86 -26.34 -22.62
CA HIS A 655 1.45 -25.00 -22.74
C HIS A 655 2.92 -25.04 -23.19
N ASN A 656 3.72 -25.97 -22.64
CA ASN A 656 5.11 -26.16 -23.05
C ASN A 656 5.22 -26.60 -24.51
N ARG A 657 4.37 -27.54 -24.95
CA ARG A 657 4.32 -27.94 -26.37
C ARG A 657 4.00 -26.77 -27.28
N VAL A 658 2.99 -25.97 -26.93
CA VAL A 658 2.65 -24.75 -27.69
C VAL A 658 3.84 -23.78 -27.72
N CYS A 659 4.50 -23.53 -26.60
CA CYS A 659 5.67 -22.65 -26.58
C CYS A 659 6.81 -23.15 -27.47
N ASP A 660 7.05 -24.46 -27.52
CA ASP A 660 8.05 -25.07 -28.39
C ASP A 660 7.67 -24.97 -29.88
N GLU A 661 6.42 -25.25 -30.21
CA GLU A 661 5.88 -25.14 -31.58
C GLU A 661 5.95 -23.70 -32.08
N VAL A 662 5.57 -22.73 -31.24
CA VAL A 662 5.59 -21.32 -31.57
C VAL A 662 7.01 -20.79 -31.83
N ARG A 663 8.03 -21.31 -31.14
CA ARG A 663 9.44 -20.96 -31.40
C ARG A 663 9.90 -21.35 -32.81
N SER A 664 9.25 -22.32 -33.42
CA SER A 664 9.55 -22.81 -34.77
C SER A 664 8.83 -22.05 -35.89
N LEU A 665 7.88 -21.16 -35.54
CA LEU A 665 7.09 -20.42 -36.51
C LEU A 665 7.89 -19.33 -37.22
N VAL A 666 7.62 -19.18 -38.52
CA VAL A 666 8.17 -18.11 -39.37
C VAL A 666 7.06 -17.17 -39.79
N LYS A 667 7.32 -15.86 -39.74
CA LYS A 667 6.33 -14.83 -40.11
C LYS A 667 5.70 -15.12 -41.48
N GLY A 668 4.37 -15.08 -41.56
CA GLY A 668 3.57 -15.41 -42.73
C GLY A 668 3.14 -16.88 -42.83
N GLN A 669 3.58 -17.76 -41.93
CA GLN A 669 3.10 -19.14 -41.89
C GLN A 669 1.64 -19.21 -41.46
N LEU A 670 0.87 -20.04 -42.15
CA LEU A 670 -0.51 -20.35 -41.79
C LEU A 670 -0.52 -21.24 -40.54
N VAL A 671 -1.26 -20.80 -39.52
CA VAL A 671 -1.41 -21.49 -38.25
C VAL A 671 -2.88 -21.73 -37.97
N PHE A 672 -3.14 -22.89 -37.37
CA PHE A 672 -4.44 -23.28 -36.85
C PHE A 672 -4.36 -23.29 -35.33
N ILE A 673 -5.25 -22.57 -34.67
CA ILE A 673 -5.24 -22.35 -33.22
C ILE A 673 -6.60 -22.75 -32.65
N ARG A 674 -6.60 -23.68 -31.69
CA ARG A 674 -7.79 -24.01 -30.92
C ARG A 674 -7.76 -23.32 -29.56
N LEU A 675 -8.80 -22.56 -29.28
CA LEU A 675 -9.09 -21.91 -28.00
C LEU A 675 -10.35 -22.54 -27.39
N ASN A 676 -10.68 -22.18 -26.14
CA ASN A 676 -11.91 -22.65 -25.50
C ASN A 676 -13.17 -22.23 -26.29
N GLY A 677 -13.72 -23.17 -27.07
CA GLY A 677 -14.94 -22.96 -27.86
C GLY A 677 -14.75 -22.17 -29.14
N TYR A 678 -13.52 -21.91 -29.56
CA TYR A 678 -13.19 -21.18 -30.79
C TYR A 678 -12.06 -21.87 -31.55
N THR A 679 -12.19 -21.87 -32.87
CA THR A 679 -11.14 -22.28 -33.79
C THR A 679 -10.72 -21.06 -34.63
N ILE A 680 -9.43 -20.81 -34.73
CA ILE A 680 -8.85 -19.70 -35.49
C ILE A 680 -7.86 -20.23 -36.53
N GLU A 681 -7.93 -19.71 -37.75
CA GLU A 681 -6.97 -19.94 -38.82
C GLU A 681 -6.42 -18.58 -39.28
N GLY A 682 -5.11 -18.40 -39.36
CA GLY A 682 -4.53 -17.11 -39.77
C GLY A 682 -3.04 -17.17 -40.04
N GLU A 683 -2.47 -16.06 -40.50
CA GLU A 683 -1.03 -15.94 -40.71
C GLU A 683 -0.34 -15.51 -39.40
N PHE A 684 0.70 -16.22 -38.99
CA PHE A 684 1.56 -15.82 -37.89
C PHE A 684 2.31 -14.52 -38.23
N ASP A 685 2.21 -13.49 -37.38
CA ASP A 685 2.83 -12.18 -37.60
C ASP A 685 4.07 -11.94 -36.73
N GLY A 686 4.10 -12.49 -35.51
CA GLY A 686 5.23 -12.35 -34.60
C GLY A 686 4.98 -12.87 -33.19
N LEU A 687 6.07 -12.92 -32.41
CA LEU A 687 6.04 -13.31 -31.01
C LEU A 687 6.27 -12.10 -30.11
N LEU A 688 5.41 -11.97 -29.11
CA LEU A 688 5.55 -10.95 -28.07
C LEU A 688 6.10 -11.60 -26.82
N ARG A 689 7.15 -10.99 -26.29
CA ARG A 689 7.77 -11.39 -25.04
C ARG A 689 7.30 -10.48 -23.91
N ASP A 690 7.18 -11.04 -22.72
CA ASP A 690 6.96 -10.25 -21.51
C ASP A 690 8.21 -9.44 -21.13
N VAL A 691 8.09 -8.64 -20.06
CA VAL A 691 9.19 -7.84 -19.50
C VAL A 691 10.40 -8.69 -19.03
N HIS A 692 10.20 -10.00 -18.85
CA HIS A 692 11.22 -10.99 -18.47
C HIS A 692 11.77 -11.78 -19.66
N GLN A 693 11.51 -11.34 -20.89
CA GLN A 693 11.94 -12.01 -22.13
C GLN A 693 11.35 -13.41 -22.34
N ARG A 694 10.30 -13.80 -21.63
CA ARG A 694 9.58 -15.06 -21.85
C ARG A 694 8.54 -14.89 -22.94
N LEU A 695 8.25 -15.95 -23.69
CA LEU A 695 7.21 -15.92 -24.73
C LEU A 695 5.83 -15.80 -24.06
N HIS A 696 5.07 -14.78 -24.46
CA HIS A 696 3.83 -14.39 -23.78
C HIS A 696 2.62 -14.46 -24.72
N CYS A 697 2.69 -13.79 -25.87
CA CYS A 697 1.62 -13.80 -26.87
C CYS A 697 2.12 -14.20 -28.26
N LEU A 698 1.25 -14.88 -28.99
CA LEU A 698 1.31 -15.11 -30.42
C LEU A 698 0.52 -14.01 -31.13
N SER A 699 1.14 -13.26 -32.03
CA SER A 699 0.44 -12.33 -32.91
C SER A 699 0.08 -13.02 -34.22
N ILE A 700 -1.18 -12.90 -34.63
CA ILE A 700 -1.70 -13.39 -35.91
C ILE A 700 -2.34 -12.25 -36.71
N ARG A 701 -2.39 -12.37 -38.02
CA ARG A 701 -3.05 -11.41 -38.94
C ARG A 701 -3.83 -12.16 -40.01
N ARG A 702 -4.74 -11.46 -40.72
CA ARG A 702 -5.55 -12.05 -41.81
C ARG A 702 -6.20 -13.37 -41.38
N PHE A 703 -6.88 -13.33 -40.25
CA PHE A 703 -7.36 -14.53 -39.59
C PHE A 703 -8.88 -14.70 -39.76
N ALA A 704 -9.31 -15.94 -39.87
CA ALA A 704 -10.69 -16.35 -39.79
C ALA A 704 -10.92 -17.08 -38.47
N TYR A 705 -12.08 -16.90 -37.85
CA TYR A 705 -12.45 -17.65 -36.66
C TYR A 705 -13.89 -18.17 -36.71
N ARG A 706 -14.13 -19.30 -36.04
CA ARG A 706 -15.46 -19.90 -35.84
C ARG A 706 -15.67 -20.33 -34.39
N LYS A 707 -16.92 -20.38 -33.95
CA LYS A 707 -17.29 -20.89 -32.63
C LYS A 707 -17.61 -22.37 -32.76
N ASP A 708 -17.04 -23.23 -31.91
CA ASP A 708 -17.11 -24.69 -32.08
C ASP A 708 -18.54 -25.26 -31.98
N ILE A 709 -19.49 -24.49 -31.43
CA ILE A 709 -20.91 -24.86 -31.26
C ILE A 709 -21.75 -24.49 -32.50
N ASN A 710 -21.27 -23.58 -33.36
CA ASN A 710 -22.01 -23.10 -34.53
C ASN A 710 -21.13 -23.24 -35.79
N LEU A 711 -21.28 -24.38 -36.47
CA LEU A 711 -20.40 -24.81 -37.56
C LEU A 711 -20.56 -24.01 -38.88
N SER A 712 -21.46 -23.03 -38.95
CA SER A 712 -21.96 -22.50 -40.23
C SER A 712 -21.25 -21.26 -40.77
N GLU A 713 -20.47 -20.47 -40.01
CA GLU A 713 -19.82 -19.28 -40.57
C GLU A 713 -18.44 -18.95 -39.97
N TRP A 714 -17.44 -18.83 -40.84
CA TRP A 714 -16.14 -18.26 -40.52
C TRP A 714 -16.21 -16.73 -40.63
N LYS A 715 -15.77 -16.02 -39.59
CA LYS A 715 -15.65 -14.55 -39.61
C LYS A 715 -14.20 -14.16 -39.89
N VAL A 716 -13.99 -13.38 -40.94
CA VAL A 716 -12.67 -12.93 -41.41
C VAL A 716 -12.35 -11.55 -40.85
N ASN A 717 -11.15 -11.36 -40.33
CA ASN A 717 -10.61 -10.08 -39.90
C ASN A 717 -9.20 -9.87 -40.48
N GLU A 718 -8.92 -8.67 -40.99
CA GLU A 718 -7.63 -8.32 -41.59
C GLU A 718 -6.63 -7.72 -40.59
N ASP A 719 -7.10 -7.29 -39.41
CA ASP A 719 -6.25 -6.70 -38.37
C ASP A 719 -5.39 -7.75 -37.65
N SER A 720 -4.30 -7.28 -37.03
CA SER A 720 -3.47 -8.12 -36.16
C SER A 720 -4.16 -8.37 -34.81
N TYR A 721 -4.15 -9.62 -34.33
CA TYR A 721 -4.72 -10.02 -33.06
C TYR A 721 -3.71 -10.80 -32.22
N GLU A 722 -3.63 -10.47 -30.93
CA GLU A 722 -2.70 -11.08 -30.00
C GLU A 722 -3.40 -12.16 -29.16
N ILE A 723 -2.84 -13.37 -29.17
CA ILE A 723 -3.37 -14.52 -28.47
C ILE A 723 -2.36 -14.94 -27.39
N PRO A 724 -2.72 -14.87 -26.09
CA PRO A 724 -1.85 -15.36 -25.04
C PRO A 724 -1.63 -16.87 -25.16
N LEU A 725 -0.38 -17.31 -25.09
CA LEU A 725 0.01 -18.72 -25.27
C LEU A 725 -0.64 -19.65 -24.22
N ALA A 726 -1.00 -19.11 -23.06
CA ALA A 726 -1.68 -19.85 -21.99
C ALA A 726 -3.11 -20.29 -22.34
N TYR A 727 -3.76 -19.64 -23.31
CA TYR A 727 -5.13 -19.96 -23.72
C TYR A 727 -5.20 -20.87 -24.95
N ILE A 728 -4.06 -21.17 -25.57
CA ILE A 728 -3.96 -22.07 -26.72
C ILE A 728 -4.00 -23.52 -26.22
N HIS A 729 -5.03 -24.25 -26.65
CA HIS A 729 -5.14 -25.68 -26.36
C HIS A 729 -4.35 -26.53 -27.35
N GLU A 730 -4.35 -26.09 -28.60
CA GLU A 730 -3.71 -26.79 -29.71
C GLU A 730 -3.26 -25.74 -30.72
N LEU A 731 -2.02 -25.88 -31.19
CA LEU A 731 -1.46 -25.10 -32.29
C LEU A 731 -0.99 -26.09 -33.35
N LEU A 732 -1.39 -25.88 -34.60
CA LEU A 732 -0.94 -26.68 -35.72
C LEU A 732 -0.39 -25.77 -36.81
N ILE A 733 0.81 -26.10 -37.30
CA ILE A 733 1.40 -25.45 -38.46
C ILE A 733 0.77 -26.05 -39.71
N ILE A 734 0.09 -25.24 -40.49
CA ILE A 734 -0.53 -25.68 -41.73
C ILE A 734 0.57 -25.78 -42.79
N THR A 735 0.95 -27.02 -43.11
CA THR A 735 1.81 -27.38 -44.23
C THR A 735 0.99 -28.13 -45.28
N GLU A 736 1.46 -28.24 -46.53
CA GLU A 736 0.77 -29.04 -47.56
C GLU A 736 0.49 -30.48 -47.09
N ARG A 737 1.43 -31.09 -46.34
CA ARG A 737 1.24 -32.40 -45.69
C ARG A 737 0.18 -32.41 -44.59
N THR A 738 -0.01 -31.30 -43.87
CA THR A 738 -1.05 -31.18 -42.82
C THR A 738 -2.45 -31.17 -43.46
N ILE A 739 -2.59 -30.51 -44.61
CA ILE A 739 -3.82 -30.47 -45.40
C ILE A 739 -4.16 -31.87 -45.93
N GLU A 740 -3.17 -32.59 -46.48
CA GLU A 740 -3.34 -33.98 -46.93
C GLU A 740 -3.76 -34.92 -45.79
N ARG A 741 -3.18 -34.77 -44.60
CA ARG A 741 -3.48 -35.61 -43.43
C ARG A 741 -4.89 -35.34 -42.88
N GLN A 742 -5.35 -34.09 -42.87
CA GLN A 742 -6.72 -33.75 -42.49
C GLN A 742 -7.74 -34.24 -43.52
N GLN A 743 -7.45 -34.12 -44.83
CA GLN A 743 -8.30 -34.69 -45.88
C GLN A 743 -8.42 -36.21 -45.75
N PHE A 744 -7.31 -36.89 -45.41
CA PHE A 744 -7.30 -38.33 -45.17
C PHE A 744 -8.10 -38.74 -43.91
N GLN A 745 -7.98 -38.00 -42.80
CA GLN A 745 -8.80 -38.24 -41.60
C GLN A 745 -10.28 -37.94 -41.83
N TYR A 746 -10.62 -36.89 -42.57
CA TYR A 746 -12.00 -36.59 -42.96
C TYR A 746 -12.58 -37.68 -43.86
N GLN A 747 -11.79 -38.23 -44.79
CA GLN A 747 -12.19 -39.40 -45.59
C GLN A 747 -12.42 -40.66 -44.74
N LEU A 748 -11.57 -40.91 -43.74
CA LEU A 748 -11.74 -42.03 -42.80
C LEU A 748 -13.02 -41.90 -41.97
N ILE A 749 -13.25 -40.73 -41.36
CA ILE A 749 -14.46 -40.45 -40.56
C ILE A 749 -15.72 -40.48 -41.44
N SER A 750 -15.65 -39.91 -42.65
CA SER A 750 -16.74 -39.99 -43.64
C SER A 750 -17.04 -41.44 -44.05
N ASN A 751 -16.02 -42.29 -44.20
CA ASN A 751 -16.20 -43.69 -44.56
C ASN A 751 -16.76 -44.52 -43.39
N GLU A 752 -16.35 -44.27 -42.15
CA GLU A 752 -16.93 -44.90 -40.96
C GLU A 752 -18.40 -44.50 -40.75
N ILE A 753 -18.74 -43.22 -40.96
CA ILE A 753 -20.13 -42.73 -40.88
C ILE A 753 -21.00 -43.34 -42.00
N ASN A 754 -20.46 -43.49 -43.21
CA ASN A 754 -21.15 -44.15 -44.33
C ASN A 754 -21.32 -45.68 -44.12
N GLN A 755 -20.41 -46.33 -43.39
CA GLN A 755 -20.56 -47.74 -43.00
C GLN A 755 -21.63 -47.93 -41.92
N LEU A 756 -21.80 -46.96 -41.02
CA LEU A 756 -22.84 -46.99 -39.97
C LEU A 756 -24.26 -46.70 -40.48
N THR A 757 -24.42 -46.24 -41.73
CA THR A 757 -25.73 -45.86 -42.30
C THR A 757 -26.39 -46.93 -43.16
N PHE A 758 -25.81 -48.14 -43.26
CA PHE A 758 -26.36 -49.29 -43.99
C PHE A 758 -26.69 -50.49 -43.10
N GLU A 759 -27.29 -50.27 -41.93
CA GLU A 759 -28.13 -51.27 -41.27
C GLU A 759 -29.33 -50.53 -40.65
N PHE A 760 -30.46 -50.54 -41.36
CA PHE A 760 -31.77 -50.11 -40.84
C PHE A 760 -32.75 -51.28 -40.89
#